data_AF-B5VQZ6-F1
#
_entry.id   AF-B5VQZ6-F1
#
_cell.length_a   1.000
_cell.length_b   1.000
_cell.length_c   1.000
_cell.angle_alpha   90.00
_cell.angle_beta   90.00
_cell.angle_gamma   90.00
#
_symmetry.space_group_name_H-M   'P 1'
#
loop_
_entity.id
_entity.type
_entity.pdbx_description
1 polymer ?
#
loop_
_entity_poly.entity_id
_entity_poly.type
_entity_poly.pdbx_seq_one_letter_code
_entity_poly.pdbx_strand_id
1 'polypeptide(L)'
;MNPEYVGTLARRALRTDLESQLLKEHITVLEEFKPIIRRIKRLSSSVEKIQRTSEKLLSNETNEVPTNNVVLQEIDQYRLKAEQLKLKKKILLSIRDKFTLNQVEDDVITNGTIDNVFFEVVKKVINIKDESSFLLTLPNLNAGNALIMGVNEILEKTNKKIFNYLIDFLYSFESSSNLLNDHGTTEQESLNIFRKSLVFLSSDLELFNELLKRVTTLRSKSILDEFLSQFDMNSTTSKPIILSAHDPIRYIGDVLASVHSIIANEADFVKSLFDFQDEDLKDTPISILQQNKTFLKGIDNKLLNDIIQSLSNSCRIRIEQIVRFEENPIINFEIVRLLKLYRVMFERKGIQDDSSIINNLKSLEDISKNRIIGYYEDYMKQTVMAETKNSSDDLLPPEWLSEYMNKLVELFEIYEKTHAAEDEESEDNKLLSSKNLQTIVEQPIKDVLLKQLQTSFPLAKKNEKEKASLLTIEINCFDLIKSRLQPFEGLFAQDDDSRKITIWVCDKLKEYTKQMLTLQIKFLFENTGLDLYSNLVNMIFPVDSVKDELDYDMYLALRDNSLMELDMVRKNVHDKLNYYLPQALTDVQGNLLFKLTSPMIADEICDECFKKLSLFYNIFRKLLIHLYPNKKDQVFEILNFSTDEFDMLIGIDH
;
A
#
# COMPACT_ATOMS: atom_id res chain seq x y z
N MET A 1 76.96 119.57 129.10
CA MET A 1 76.14 118.39 128.78
C MET A 1 75.76 118.51 127.32
N ASN A 2 76.35 117.72 126.42
CA ASN A 2 76.12 117.75 124.97
C ASN A 2 74.75 117.16 124.58
N PRO A 3 73.82 117.95 123.98
CA PRO A 3 72.57 117.45 123.39
C PRO A 3 72.47 117.74 121.87
N GLU A 4 73.36 118.57 121.31
CA GLU A 4 73.36 118.99 119.89
C GLU A 4 73.80 117.87 118.92
N TYR A 5 74.48 116.84 119.43
CA TYR A 5 75.04 115.77 118.59
C TYR A 5 74.06 114.62 118.31
N VAL A 6 72.99 114.47 119.11
CA VAL A 6 72.06 113.32 119.02
C VAL A 6 70.92 113.59 118.02
N GLY A 7 70.42 114.82 117.93
CA GLY A 7 69.30 115.17 117.04
C GLY A 7 69.66 115.26 115.54
N THR A 8 70.90 115.66 115.23
CA THR A 8 71.39 115.75 113.84
C THR A 8 71.76 114.38 113.27
N LEU A 9 72.26 113.46 114.10
CA LEU A 9 72.54 112.07 113.72
C LEU A 9 71.25 111.30 113.40
N ALA A 10 70.18 111.48 114.19
CA ALA A 10 68.91 110.78 114.01
C ALA A 10 68.17 111.18 112.72
N ARG A 11 68.19 112.45 112.30
CA ARG A 11 67.55 112.89 111.04
C ARG A 11 68.31 112.43 109.79
N ARG A 12 69.65 112.40 109.84
CA ARG A 12 70.47 111.92 108.72
C ARG A 12 70.34 110.40 108.55
N ALA A 13 70.21 109.67 109.66
CA ALA A 13 69.92 108.23 109.63
C ALA A 13 68.56 107.94 108.97
N LEU A 14 67.49 108.65 109.36
CA LEU A 14 66.13 108.41 108.83
C LEU A 14 66.00 108.70 107.33
N ARG A 15 66.65 109.75 106.82
CA ARG A 15 66.69 110.04 105.37
C ARG A 15 67.45 108.98 104.59
N THR A 16 68.59 108.52 105.11
CA THR A 16 69.39 107.47 104.48
C THR A 16 68.63 106.13 104.48
N ASP A 17 67.87 105.86 105.55
CA ASP A 17 67.03 104.66 105.65
C ASP A 17 65.85 104.70 104.66
N LEU A 18 65.14 105.83 104.56
CA LEU A 18 64.07 106.01 103.58
C LEU A 18 64.58 105.91 102.14
N GLU A 19 65.70 106.54 101.81
CA GLU A 19 66.33 106.43 100.49
C GLU A 19 66.76 104.99 100.20
N SER A 20 67.25 104.24 101.20
CA SER A 20 67.61 102.83 101.05
C SER A 20 66.40 101.91 100.89
N GLN A 21 65.28 102.23 101.53
CA GLN A 21 64.04 101.45 101.45
C GLN A 21 63.35 101.66 100.11
N LEU A 22 63.34 102.90 99.59
CA LEU A 22 62.84 103.24 98.25
C LEU A 22 63.70 102.58 97.15
N LEU A 23 65.03 102.53 97.34
CA LEU A 23 65.93 101.81 96.44
C LEU A 23 65.69 100.30 96.45
N LYS A 24 65.44 99.71 97.63
CA LYS A 24 65.07 98.30 97.75
C LYS A 24 63.75 98.00 97.05
N GLU A 25 62.73 98.83 97.22
CA GLU A 25 61.44 98.66 96.52
C GLU A 25 61.60 98.74 95.00
N HIS A 26 62.34 99.73 94.49
CA HIS A 26 62.62 99.83 93.05
C HIS A 26 63.43 98.64 92.52
N ILE A 27 64.39 98.11 93.29
CA ILE A 27 65.15 96.91 92.92
C ILE A 27 64.24 95.69 92.89
N THR A 28 63.34 95.53 93.87
CA THR A 28 62.39 94.41 93.89
C THR A 28 61.45 94.44 92.68
N VAL A 29 60.93 95.61 92.31
CA VAL A 29 60.10 95.77 91.11
C VAL A 29 60.89 95.42 89.84
N LEU A 30 62.16 95.84 89.76
CA LEU A 30 63.01 95.55 88.59
C LEU A 30 63.38 94.06 88.49
N GLU A 31 63.53 93.37 89.62
CA GLU A 31 63.73 91.93 89.67
C GLU A 31 62.48 91.16 89.24
N GLU A 32 61.28 91.64 89.58
CA GLU A 32 60.00 91.07 89.13
C GLU A 32 59.77 91.21 87.61
N PHE A 33 60.24 92.29 86.98
CA PHE A 33 60.12 92.48 85.52
C PHE A 33 61.14 91.68 84.68
N LYS A 34 62.29 91.31 85.27
CA LYS A 34 63.35 90.54 84.60
C LYS A 34 62.89 89.20 83.99
N PRO A 35 62.10 88.35 84.65
CA PRO A 35 61.58 87.11 84.05
C PRO A 35 60.56 87.37 82.93
N ILE A 36 59.78 88.45 83.01
CA ILE A 36 58.77 88.80 81.98
C ILE A 36 59.47 89.19 80.68
N ILE A 37 60.50 90.04 80.74
CA ILE A 37 61.28 90.44 79.57
C ILE A 37 62.00 89.23 78.93
N ARG A 38 62.50 88.29 79.74
CA ARG A 38 63.09 87.04 79.23
C ARG A 38 62.07 86.17 78.50
N ARG A 39 60.82 86.09 78.99
CA ARG A 39 59.74 85.37 78.31
C ARG A 39 59.36 86.03 76.98
N ILE A 40 59.26 87.36 76.94
CA ILE A 40 58.98 88.11 75.71
C ILE A 40 60.09 87.92 74.67
N LYS A 41 61.37 87.99 75.08
CA LYS A 41 62.50 87.78 74.16
C LYS A 41 62.54 86.35 73.60
N ARG A 42 62.16 85.35 74.42
CA ARG A 42 62.03 83.96 73.96
C ARG A 42 60.88 83.81 72.96
N LEU A 43 59.73 84.44 73.21
CA LEU A 43 58.59 84.42 72.30
C LEU A 43 58.91 85.11 70.96
N SER A 44 59.56 86.27 70.99
CA SER A 44 60.00 87.00 69.80
C SER A 44 60.89 86.14 68.90
N SER A 45 61.85 85.40 69.48
CA SER A 45 62.69 84.49 68.71
C SER A 45 61.92 83.32 68.08
N SER A 46 60.88 82.82 68.75
CA SER A 46 60.01 81.77 68.21
C SER A 46 59.09 82.31 67.11
N VAL A 47 58.55 83.52 67.26
CA VAL A 47 57.71 84.17 66.24
C VAL A 47 58.52 84.48 64.99
N GLU A 48 59.75 84.98 65.12
CA GLU A 48 60.66 85.16 63.98
C GLU A 48 60.97 83.84 63.26
N LYS A 49 61.13 82.74 64.00
CA LYS A 49 61.31 81.42 63.39
C LYS A 49 60.06 80.98 62.63
N ILE A 50 58.88 81.16 63.21
CA ILE A 50 57.60 80.82 62.57
C ILE A 50 57.41 81.65 61.30
N GLN A 51 57.70 82.94 61.35
CA GLN A 51 57.58 83.83 60.19
C GLN A 51 58.54 83.41 59.07
N ARG A 52 59.81 83.14 59.40
CA ARG A 52 60.79 82.62 58.42
C ARG A 52 60.39 81.27 57.84
N THR A 53 59.80 80.37 58.63
CA THR A 53 59.32 79.07 58.12
C THR A 53 58.07 79.21 57.26
N SER A 54 57.16 80.14 57.62
CA SER A 54 55.95 80.41 56.84
C SER A 54 56.29 81.02 55.49
N GLU A 55 57.23 81.97 55.45
CA GLU A 55 57.71 82.57 54.19
C GLU A 55 58.38 81.52 53.30
N LYS A 56 59.19 80.60 53.88
CA LYS A 56 59.79 79.49 53.14
C LYS A 56 58.77 78.49 52.60
N LEU A 57 57.70 78.18 53.34
CA LEU A 57 56.64 77.28 52.89
C LEU A 57 55.82 77.89 51.76
N LEU A 58 55.39 79.15 51.92
CA LEU A 58 54.63 79.87 50.90
C LEU A 58 55.43 80.07 49.61
N SER A 59 56.74 80.34 49.70
CA SER A 59 57.60 80.45 48.51
C SER A 59 57.83 79.12 47.78
N ASN A 60 57.78 77.99 48.50
CA ASN A 60 57.91 76.65 47.90
C ASN A 60 56.60 76.21 47.23
N GLU A 61 55.44 76.53 47.81
CA GLU A 61 54.13 76.19 47.22
C GLU A 61 53.88 76.90 45.87
N THR A 62 54.28 78.16 45.70
CA THR A 62 54.02 78.87 44.42
C THR A 62 54.82 78.35 43.22
N ASN A 63 55.94 77.63 43.45
CA ASN A 63 56.80 77.13 42.37
C ASN A 63 56.58 75.64 42.03
N GLU A 64 56.03 74.83 42.94
CA GLU A 64 55.82 73.37 42.74
C GLU A 64 54.37 72.97 42.39
N VAL A 65 53.38 73.87 42.54
CA VAL A 65 51.98 73.58 42.20
C VAL A 65 51.69 73.37 40.70
N PRO A 66 52.32 74.06 39.73
CA PRO A 66 52.02 73.81 38.31
C PRO A 66 52.55 72.46 37.83
N THR A 67 53.68 71.97 38.38
CA THR A 67 54.26 70.67 37.99
C THR A 67 53.49 69.51 38.60
N ASN A 68 53.07 69.58 39.85
CA ASN A 68 52.28 68.50 40.48
C ASN A 68 50.89 68.34 39.85
N ASN A 69 50.23 69.41 39.42
CA ASN A 69 48.94 69.29 38.71
C ASN A 69 49.08 68.70 37.31
N VAL A 70 50.14 69.04 36.56
CA VAL A 70 50.41 68.44 35.25
C VAL A 70 50.76 66.95 35.40
N VAL A 71 51.60 66.60 36.39
CA VAL A 71 51.94 65.20 36.68
C VAL A 71 50.70 64.41 37.16
N LEU A 72 49.83 64.99 37.99
CA LEU A 72 48.57 64.37 38.40
C LEU A 72 47.61 64.19 37.22
N GLN A 73 47.50 65.18 36.33
CA GLN A 73 46.70 65.06 35.09
C GLN A 73 47.26 63.99 34.15
N GLU A 74 48.58 63.88 34.02
CA GLU A 74 49.23 62.81 33.27
C GLU A 74 48.94 61.45 33.91
N ILE A 75 49.04 61.31 35.23
CA ILE A 75 48.70 60.08 35.97
C ILE A 75 47.24 59.68 35.75
N ASP A 76 46.30 60.62 35.77
CA ASP A 76 44.88 60.36 35.51
C ASP A 76 44.65 59.95 34.04
N GLN A 77 45.33 60.59 33.08
CA GLN A 77 45.33 60.14 31.69
C GLN A 77 45.89 58.73 31.54
N TYR A 78 46.96 58.38 32.26
CA TYR A 78 47.52 57.03 32.25
C TYR A 78 46.58 56.02 32.91
N ARG A 79 45.87 56.37 33.98
CA ARG A 79 44.81 55.52 34.57
C ARG A 79 43.67 55.27 33.59
N LEU A 80 43.17 56.32 32.93
CA LEU A 80 42.11 56.20 31.92
C LEU A 80 42.57 55.32 30.74
N LYS A 81 43.81 55.52 30.26
CA LYS A 81 44.41 54.65 29.22
C LYS A 81 44.57 53.20 29.70
N ALA A 82 44.97 52.98 30.95
CA ALA A 82 45.09 51.65 31.52
C ALA A 82 43.73 50.95 31.67
N GLU A 83 42.68 51.67 32.04
CA GLU A 83 41.31 51.16 32.08
C GLU A 83 40.78 50.83 30.68
N GLN A 84 41.03 51.71 29.70
CA GLN A 84 40.71 51.45 28.30
C GLN A 84 41.45 50.21 27.77
N LEU A 85 42.73 50.04 28.12
CA LEU A 85 43.51 48.86 27.75
C LEU A 85 42.99 47.59 28.44
N LYS A 86 42.58 47.66 29.71
CA LYS A 86 41.92 46.53 30.40
C LYS A 86 40.61 46.15 29.72
N LEU A 87 39.81 47.13 29.33
CA LEU A 87 38.54 46.91 28.64
C LEU A 87 38.80 46.29 27.25
N LYS A 88 39.74 46.85 26.47
CA LYS A 88 40.18 46.28 25.19
C LYS A 88 40.70 44.85 25.34
N LYS A 89 41.51 44.57 26.37
CA LYS A 89 41.98 43.21 26.66
C LYS A 89 40.83 42.27 26.96
N LYS A 90 39.84 42.70 27.75
CA LYS A 90 38.66 41.90 28.06
C LYS A 90 37.84 41.60 26.80
N ILE A 91 37.62 42.60 25.95
CA ILE A 91 36.95 42.42 24.64
C ILE A 91 37.74 41.46 23.76
N LEU A 92 39.07 41.62 23.64
CA LEU A 92 39.91 40.74 22.83
C LEU A 92 39.91 39.30 23.33
N LEU A 93 39.91 39.08 24.65
CA LEU A 93 39.76 37.75 25.23
C LEU A 93 38.39 37.16 24.91
N SER A 94 37.30 37.93 25.06
CA SER A 94 35.96 37.47 24.69
C SER A 94 35.82 37.17 23.20
N ILE A 95 36.46 37.94 22.32
CA ILE A 95 36.50 37.69 20.87
C ILE A 95 37.31 36.42 20.59
N ARG A 96 38.49 36.27 21.20
CA ARG A 96 39.31 35.06 21.06
C ARG A 96 38.53 33.83 21.50
N ASP A 97 37.96 33.85 22.70
CA ASP A 97 37.24 32.70 23.25
C ASP A 97 35.98 32.36 22.45
N LYS A 98 35.38 33.36 21.78
CA LYS A 98 34.26 33.16 20.85
C LYS A 98 34.65 32.60 19.50
N PHE A 99 35.81 32.97 18.95
CA PHE A 99 36.20 32.67 17.56
C PHE A 99 37.32 31.64 17.42
N THR A 100 37.86 31.12 18.52
CA THR A 100 38.94 30.11 18.50
C THR A 100 38.57 28.91 19.37
N LEU A 101 38.96 27.73 18.90
CA LEU A 101 38.91 26.50 19.71
C LEU A 101 40.09 26.44 20.67
N ASN A 102 39.87 25.82 21.82
CA ASN A 102 40.93 25.51 22.77
C ASN A 102 41.70 24.25 22.32
N GLN A 103 42.97 24.09 22.72
CA GLN A 103 43.78 22.92 22.32
C GLN A 103 43.14 21.60 22.74
N VAL A 104 42.50 21.57 23.92
CA VAL A 104 41.75 20.41 24.41
C VAL A 104 40.53 20.10 23.54
N GLU A 105 39.86 21.13 23.01
CA GLU A 105 38.69 20.95 22.13
C GLU A 105 39.13 20.39 20.76
N ASP A 106 40.28 20.84 20.25
CA ASP A 106 40.86 20.35 19.00
C ASP A 106 41.35 18.89 19.13
N ASP A 107 41.93 18.53 20.29
CA ASP A 107 42.31 17.15 20.63
C ASP A 107 41.08 16.23 20.76
N VAL A 108 39.95 16.71 21.27
CA VAL A 108 38.70 15.95 21.32
C VAL A 108 38.17 15.66 19.91
N ILE A 109 38.24 16.63 19.00
CA ILE A 109 37.80 16.42 17.61
C ILE A 109 38.72 15.42 16.90
N THR A 110 40.04 15.58 17.04
CA THR A 110 41.02 14.73 16.35
C THR A 110 41.12 13.32 16.96
N ASN A 111 41.33 13.21 18.27
CA ASN A 111 41.67 11.94 18.94
C ASN A 111 40.59 11.39 19.89
N GLY A 112 39.57 12.18 20.25
CA GLY A 112 38.55 11.77 21.23
C GLY A 112 37.52 10.75 20.72
N THR A 113 36.82 10.08 21.63
CA THR A 113 35.65 9.22 21.38
C THR A 113 34.38 10.07 21.11
N ILE A 114 33.40 9.49 20.40
CA ILE A 114 32.13 10.18 20.12
C ILE A 114 31.24 10.10 21.36
N ASP A 115 31.43 11.04 22.27
CA ASP A 115 30.66 11.21 23.50
C ASP A 115 29.84 12.52 23.48
N ASN A 116 28.98 12.76 24.47
CA ASN A 116 28.24 14.03 24.59
C ASN A 116 29.17 15.27 24.56
N VAL A 117 30.39 15.15 25.11
CA VAL A 117 31.43 16.21 25.08
C VAL A 117 31.87 16.54 23.65
N PHE A 118 31.96 15.53 22.78
CA PHE A 118 32.28 15.74 21.36
C PHE A 118 31.19 16.57 20.67
N PHE A 119 29.91 16.25 20.91
CA PHE A 119 28.80 17.03 20.33
C PHE A 119 28.74 18.48 20.83
N GLU A 120 29.09 18.75 22.09
CA GLU A 120 29.18 20.12 22.61
C GLU A 120 30.27 20.94 21.89
N VAL A 121 31.44 20.34 21.70
CA VAL A 121 32.55 20.96 20.96
C VAL A 121 32.15 21.22 19.52
N VAL A 122 31.52 20.26 18.88
CA VAL A 122 31.06 20.38 17.48
C VAL A 122 29.96 21.45 17.34
N LYS A 123 29.05 21.58 18.30
CA LYS A 123 28.07 22.67 18.35
C LYS A 123 28.74 24.03 18.48
N LYS A 124 29.80 24.12 19.29
CA LYS A 124 30.61 25.34 19.40
C LYS A 124 31.26 25.68 18.04
N VAL A 125 31.80 24.69 17.32
CA VAL A 125 32.37 24.87 15.97
C VAL A 125 31.32 25.40 14.98
N ILE A 126 30.09 24.88 15.01
CA ILE A 126 28.99 25.40 14.16
C ILE A 126 28.63 26.83 14.55
N ASN A 127 28.50 27.14 15.85
CA ASN A 127 28.23 28.51 16.28
C ASN A 127 29.34 29.48 15.85
N ILE A 128 30.61 29.03 15.85
CA ILE A 128 31.74 29.82 15.35
C ILE A 128 31.57 30.07 13.85
N LYS A 129 31.16 29.06 13.07
CA LYS A 129 30.86 29.22 11.64
C LYS A 129 29.76 30.27 11.42
N ASP A 130 28.64 30.16 12.14
CA ASP A 130 27.53 31.09 12.03
C ASP A 130 27.94 32.51 12.47
N GLU A 131 28.67 32.66 13.58
CA GLU A 131 29.18 33.96 14.04
C GLU A 131 30.20 34.56 13.06
N SER A 132 31.03 33.72 12.42
CA SER A 132 32.01 34.15 11.42
C SER A 132 31.37 34.59 10.10
N SER A 133 30.17 34.10 9.78
CA SER A 133 29.40 34.60 8.64
C SER A 133 29.01 36.08 8.83
N PHE A 134 28.74 36.52 10.07
CA PHE A 134 28.55 37.94 10.35
C PHE A 134 29.84 38.74 10.21
N LEU A 135 31.01 38.15 10.44
CA LEU A 135 32.29 38.82 10.20
C LEU A 135 32.55 39.11 8.71
N LEU A 136 31.89 38.40 7.79
CA LEU A 136 31.94 38.72 6.35
C LEU A 136 31.20 40.01 5.99
N THR A 137 30.33 40.52 6.87
CA THR A 137 29.67 41.82 6.64
C THR A 137 30.58 43.00 6.97
N LEU A 138 31.71 42.76 7.65
CA LEU A 138 32.70 43.79 7.93
C LEU A 138 33.62 44.05 6.72
N PRO A 139 34.17 45.27 6.60
CA PRO A 139 35.00 45.68 5.46
C PRO A 139 36.30 44.88 5.29
N ASN A 140 36.71 44.06 6.27
CA ASN A 140 37.91 43.22 6.21
C ASN A 140 37.55 41.74 6.09
N LEU A 141 37.25 41.31 4.86
CA LEU A 141 36.77 39.98 4.50
C LEU A 141 37.78 38.85 4.74
N ASN A 142 39.08 39.16 4.71
CA ASN A 142 40.15 38.14 4.73
C ASN A 142 40.18 37.33 6.03
N ALA A 143 39.94 37.98 7.18
CA ALA A 143 39.94 37.30 8.47
C ALA A 143 38.73 36.37 8.62
N GLY A 144 37.55 36.79 8.15
CA GLY A 144 36.34 35.96 8.12
C GLY A 144 36.50 34.75 7.20
N ASN A 145 37.02 34.95 5.99
CA ASN A 145 37.26 33.88 5.02
C ASN A 145 38.26 32.83 5.53
N ALA A 146 39.39 33.27 6.12
CA ALA A 146 40.39 32.35 6.66
C ALA A 146 39.83 31.51 7.82
N LEU A 147 39.02 32.13 8.68
CA LEU A 147 38.37 31.44 9.80
C LEU A 147 37.35 30.42 9.31
N ILE A 148 36.47 30.81 8.37
CA ILE A 148 35.48 29.90 7.78
C ILE A 148 36.16 28.71 7.10
N MET A 149 37.25 28.93 6.37
CA MET A 149 38.00 27.85 5.72
C MET A 149 38.56 26.86 6.74
N GLY A 150 39.21 27.34 7.82
CA GLY A 150 39.72 26.47 8.88
C GLY A 150 38.61 25.73 9.63
N VAL A 151 37.48 26.40 9.91
CA VAL A 151 36.32 25.79 10.56
C VAL A 151 35.65 24.73 9.68
N ASN A 152 35.55 24.98 8.37
CA ASN A 152 35.03 23.99 7.44
C ASN A 152 35.93 22.75 7.35
N GLU A 153 37.26 22.91 7.37
CA GLU A 153 38.19 21.75 7.40
C GLU A 153 38.03 20.91 8.67
N ILE A 154 37.82 21.56 9.82
CA ILE A 154 37.53 20.89 11.09
C ILE A 154 36.18 20.16 11.02
N LEU A 155 35.16 20.79 10.45
CA LEU A 155 33.84 20.18 10.25
C LEU A 155 33.90 18.98 9.30
N GLU A 156 34.64 19.04 8.20
CA GLU A 156 34.83 17.90 7.30
C GLU A 156 35.50 16.71 7.99
N LYS A 157 36.55 16.95 8.78
CA LYS A 157 37.22 15.90 9.57
C LYS A 157 36.25 15.30 10.60
N THR A 158 35.46 16.15 11.24
CA THR A 158 34.43 15.75 12.21
C THR A 158 33.37 14.87 11.55
N ASN A 159 32.82 15.29 10.40
CA ASN A 159 31.82 14.54 9.64
C ASN A 159 32.34 13.16 9.20
N LYS A 160 33.59 13.08 8.70
CA LYS A 160 34.22 11.81 8.32
C LYS A 160 34.39 10.87 9.51
N LYS A 161 34.75 11.40 10.68
CA LYS A 161 34.87 10.62 11.91
C LYS A 161 33.51 10.10 12.39
N ILE A 162 32.49 10.95 12.35
CA ILE A 162 31.10 10.56 12.64
C ILE A 162 30.65 9.46 11.67
N PHE A 163 30.91 9.61 10.38
CA PHE A 163 30.59 8.62 9.36
C PHE A 163 31.25 7.26 9.68
N ASN A 164 32.55 7.23 9.95
CA ASN A 164 33.25 5.99 10.29
C ASN A 164 32.69 5.33 11.56
N TYR A 165 32.42 6.11 12.60
CA TYR A 165 31.79 5.59 13.82
C TYR A 165 30.41 5.01 13.56
N LEU A 166 29.58 5.65 12.74
CA LEU A 166 28.25 5.14 12.38
C LEU A 166 28.36 3.81 11.63
N ILE A 167 29.34 3.66 10.73
CA ILE A 167 29.59 2.40 10.02
C ILE A 167 30.08 1.31 10.99
N ASP A 168 31.03 1.62 11.87
CA ASP A 168 31.55 0.67 12.86
C ASP A 168 30.45 0.24 13.85
N PHE A 169 29.59 1.18 14.26
CA PHE A 169 28.43 0.88 15.09
C PHE A 169 27.48 -0.10 14.39
N LEU A 170 27.14 0.13 13.11
CA LEU A 170 26.27 -0.77 12.35
C LEU A 170 26.84 -2.18 12.25
N TYR A 171 28.15 -2.32 12.03
CA TYR A 171 28.82 -3.62 11.99
C TYR A 171 28.82 -4.33 13.35
N SER A 172 29.07 -3.59 14.41
CA SER A 172 29.03 -4.13 15.77
C SER A 172 27.61 -4.56 16.17
N PHE A 173 26.60 -3.78 15.76
CA PHE A 173 25.20 -4.03 16.05
C PHE A 173 24.68 -5.25 15.27
N GLU A 174 25.06 -5.41 14.01
CA GLU A 174 24.74 -6.62 13.24
C GLU A 174 25.29 -7.87 13.93
N SER A 175 26.54 -7.82 14.39
CA SER A 175 27.20 -8.93 15.08
C SER A 175 26.58 -9.25 16.46
N SER A 176 26.01 -8.26 17.13
CA SER A 176 25.42 -8.38 18.47
C SER A 176 23.89 -8.58 18.47
N SER A 177 23.20 -8.33 17.35
CA SER A 177 21.75 -8.55 17.20
C SER A 177 21.31 -10.02 17.41
N ASN A 178 22.25 -10.97 17.35
CA ASN A 178 22.00 -12.37 17.73
C ASN A 178 21.90 -12.59 19.27
N LEU A 179 22.09 -11.55 20.09
CA LEU A 179 22.18 -11.63 21.55
C LEU A 179 21.22 -10.65 22.28
N LEU A 180 20.09 -10.30 21.67
CA LEU A 180 19.11 -9.29 22.14
C LEU A 180 18.38 -9.58 23.47
N ASN A 181 18.88 -10.46 24.34
CA ASN A 181 18.17 -10.86 25.56
C ASN A 181 18.75 -10.35 26.90
N ASP A 182 19.87 -9.60 26.97
CA ASP A 182 20.49 -9.34 28.29
C ASP A 182 21.08 -7.93 28.59
N HIS A 183 21.13 -6.96 27.66
CA HIS A 183 21.86 -5.69 27.89
C HIS A 183 21.08 -4.40 27.55
N GLY A 184 19.89 -4.24 28.13
CA GLY A 184 18.96 -3.15 27.78
C GLY A 184 19.36 -1.70 28.14
N THR A 185 20.39 -1.43 28.95
CA THR A 185 20.71 -0.04 29.36
C THR A 185 21.86 0.61 28.57
N THR A 186 22.90 -0.15 28.24
CA THR A 186 24.06 0.35 27.46
C THR A 186 23.74 0.48 25.96
N GLU A 187 22.83 -0.35 25.46
CA GLU A 187 22.38 -0.31 24.07
C GLU A 187 21.51 0.94 23.79
N GLN A 188 20.72 1.39 24.76
CA GLN A 188 19.89 2.60 24.61
C GLN A 188 20.75 3.88 24.55
N GLU A 189 21.78 3.99 25.40
CA GLU A 189 22.68 5.15 25.38
C GLU A 189 23.47 5.24 24.07
N SER A 190 23.95 4.09 23.57
CA SER A 190 24.68 4.03 22.30
C SER A 190 23.78 4.27 21.08
N LEU A 191 22.51 3.81 21.11
CA LEU A 191 21.50 4.18 20.11
C LEU A 191 21.18 5.68 20.13
N ASN A 192 21.11 6.31 21.29
CA ASN A 192 20.90 7.76 21.39
C ASN A 192 22.10 8.54 20.82
N ILE A 193 23.33 8.11 21.10
CA ILE A 193 24.56 8.68 20.50
C ILE A 193 24.57 8.48 18.98
N PHE A 194 24.13 7.32 18.50
CA PHE A 194 23.97 7.04 17.07
C PHE A 194 22.94 7.98 16.42
N ARG A 195 21.76 8.16 17.02
CA ARG A 195 20.72 9.07 16.51
C ARG A 195 21.23 10.51 16.45
N LYS A 196 21.89 10.99 17.51
CA LYS A 196 22.52 12.33 17.53
C LYS A 196 23.58 12.49 16.45
N SER A 197 24.43 11.48 16.26
CA SER A 197 25.44 11.41 15.20
C SER A 197 24.81 11.50 13.80
N LEU A 198 23.70 10.79 13.59
CA LEU A 198 22.98 10.75 12.32
C LEU A 198 22.30 12.09 12.00
N VAL A 199 21.67 12.72 12.99
CA VAL A 199 21.11 14.09 12.83
C VAL A 199 22.23 15.07 12.48
N PHE A 200 23.41 14.95 13.10
CA PHE A 200 24.54 15.81 12.79
C PHE A 200 25.02 15.63 11.34
N LEU A 201 25.19 14.37 10.91
CA LEU A 201 25.61 14.02 9.55
C LEU A 201 24.60 14.47 8.49
N SER A 202 23.31 14.59 8.83
CA SER A 202 22.27 15.09 7.90
C SER A 202 22.56 16.50 7.36
N SER A 203 23.46 17.26 7.98
CA SER A 203 23.93 18.55 7.48
C SER A 203 24.76 18.44 6.20
N ASP A 204 25.36 17.27 5.96
CA ASP A 204 26.20 16.97 4.80
C ASP A 204 25.54 15.84 3.98
N LEU A 205 24.76 16.25 2.98
CA LEU A 205 23.93 15.35 2.18
C LEU A 205 24.76 14.31 1.42
N GLU A 206 26.02 14.60 1.06
CA GLU A 206 26.84 13.66 0.28
C GLU A 206 27.23 12.45 1.14
N LEU A 207 27.84 12.70 2.31
CA LEU A 207 28.22 11.64 3.25
C LEU A 207 27.01 10.92 3.83
N PHE A 208 25.91 11.64 4.04
CA PHE A 208 24.66 11.04 4.51
C PHE A 208 24.06 10.06 3.49
N ASN A 209 24.02 10.44 2.20
CA ASN A 209 23.55 9.54 1.14
C ASN A 209 24.49 8.34 0.94
N GLU A 210 25.80 8.53 1.09
CA GLU A 210 26.77 7.43 1.08
C GLU A 210 26.53 6.46 2.24
N LEU A 211 26.25 6.99 3.44
CA LEU A 211 25.90 6.19 4.61
C LEU A 211 24.63 5.38 4.35
N LEU A 212 23.57 6.01 3.85
CA LEU A 212 22.31 5.31 3.56
C LEU A 212 22.54 4.17 2.56
N LYS A 213 23.27 4.41 1.46
CA LYS A 213 23.65 3.35 0.51
C LYS A 213 24.42 2.22 1.21
N ARG A 214 25.34 2.56 2.11
CA ARG A 214 26.12 1.57 2.84
C ARG A 214 25.25 0.74 3.78
N VAL A 215 24.32 1.37 4.49
CA VAL A 215 23.32 0.69 5.33
C VAL A 215 22.47 -0.23 4.47
N THR A 216 21.93 0.28 3.35
CA THR A 216 21.13 -0.53 2.41
C THR A 216 21.90 -1.76 1.96
N THR A 217 23.15 -1.62 1.51
CA THR A 217 23.96 -2.75 1.03
C THR A 217 24.28 -3.78 2.11
N LEU A 218 24.55 -3.35 3.34
CA LEU A 218 24.82 -4.25 4.46
C LEU A 218 23.55 -5.01 4.89
N ARG A 219 22.47 -4.27 5.15
CA ARG A 219 21.19 -4.85 5.60
C ARG A 219 20.58 -5.74 4.53
N SER A 220 20.60 -5.32 3.26
CA SER A 220 20.09 -6.15 2.15
C SER A 220 20.84 -7.46 2.00
N LYS A 221 22.16 -7.49 2.26
CA LYS A 221 22.93 -8.74 2.31
C LYS A 221 22.54 -9.59 3.52
N SER A 222 22.50 -8.99 4.70
CA SER A 222 22.15 -9.67 5.96
C SER A 222 20.78 -10.34 5.87
N ILE A 223 19.77 -9.62 5.35
CA ILE A 223 18.40 -10.12 5.12
C ILE A 223 18.36 -11.24 4.08
N LEU A 224 19.15 -11.12 3.01
CA LEU A 224 19.23 -12.18 2.02
C LEU A 224 19.86 -13.45 2.62
N ASP A 225 20.92 -13.30 3.39
CA ASP A 225 21.58 -14.42 4.08
C ASP A 225 20.63 -15.03 5.13
N GLU A 226 19.88 -14.22 5.89
CA GLU A 226 18.85 -14.67 6.82
C GLU A 226 17.74 -15.45 6.10
N PHE A 227 17.19 -14.91 5.00
CA PHE A 227 16.17 -15.59 4.21
C PHE A 227 16.68 -16.91 3.63
N LEU A 228 17.89 -16.93 3.06
CA LEU A 228 18.48 -18.13 2.48
C LEU A 228 18.80 -19.20 3.53
N SER A 229 19.22 -18.79 4.73
CA SER A 229 19.53 -19.71 5.83
C SER A 229 18.33 -20.57 6.26
N GLN A 230 17.10 -20.08 6.06
CA GLN A 230 15.88 -20.82 6.38
C GLN A 230 15.62 -21.99 5.42
N PHE A 231 16.28 -22.03 4.28
CA PHE A 231 16.22 -23.16 3.34
C PHE A 231 17.37 -24.15 3.55
N ASP A 232 18.37 -23.81 4.35
CA ASP A 232 19.51 -24.67 4.64
C ASP A 232 19.14 -25.71 5.70
N MET A 233 19.28 -26.99 5.33
CA MET A 233 18.99 -28.15 6.20
C MET A 233 19.88 -28.23 7.44
N ASN A 234 20.99 -27.50 7.46
CA ASN A 234 21.97 -27.49 8.55
C ASN A 234 21.77 -26.32 9.53
N SER A 235 20.71 -25.51 9.38
CA SER A 235 20.46 -24.38 10.29
C SER A 235 20.01 -24.89 11.67
N THR A 236 20.65 -24.39 12.72
CA THR A 236 20.43 -24.78 14.12
C THR A 236 19.25 -24.06 14.77
N THR A 237 18.66 -23.07 14.09
CA THR A 237 17.80 -22.04 14.70
C THR A 237 16.31 -22.12 14.31
N SER A 238 15.93 -22.86 13.27
CA SER A 238 14.51 -23.09 12.94
C SER A 238 14.33 -24.32 12.03
N LYS A 239 13.11 -24.86 11.95
CA LYS A 239 12.81 -25.96 11.02
C LYS A 239 12.99 -25.44 9.59
N PRO A 240 13.82 -26.07 8.74
CA PRO A 240 14.05 -25.58 7.40
C PRO A 240 12.76 -25.62 6.57
N ILE A 241 12.57 -24.65 5.68
CA ILE A 241 11.45 -24.64 4.75
C ILE A 241 11.73 -25.68 3.66
N ILE A 242 11.20 -26.88 3.84
CA ILE A 242 11.40 -28.00 2.93
C ILE A 242 10.36 -27.93 1.80
N LEU A 243 10.83 -27.95 0.56
CA LEU A 243 9.95 -28.15 -0.60
C LEU A 243 9.33 -29.55 -0.52
N SER A 244 8.12 -29.63 0.05
CA SER A 244 7.30 -30.83 -0.01
C SER A 244 6.50 -30.82 -1.31
N ALA A 245 6.78 -31.77 -2.20
CA ALA A 245 6.02 -31.92 -3.44
C ALA A 245 4.52 -32.23 -3.22
N HIS A 246 4.10 -32.52 -1.99
CA HIS A 246 2.73 -32.91 -1.66
C HIS A 246 1.87 -31.78 -1.10
N ASP A 247 2.47 -30.63 -0.73
CA ASP A 247 1.73 -29.51 -0.13
C ASP A 247 2.32 -28.14 -0.58
N PRO A 248 1.98 -27.70 -1.80
CA PRO A 248 2.50 -26.47 -2.40
C PRO A 248 2.02 -25.20 -1.70
N ILE A 249 0.78 -25.20 -1.20
CA ILE A 249 0.18 -24.05 -0.51
C ILE A 249 0.91 -23.77 0.80
N ARG A 250 1.20 -24.83 1.58
CA ARG A 250 1.95 -24.69 2.82
C ARG A 250 3.35 -24.15 2.58
N TYR A 251 4.05 -24.65 1.56
CA TYR A 251 5.38 -24.13 1.24
C TYR A 251 5.34 -22.64 0.89
N ILE A 252 4.44 -22.22 -0.01
CA ILE A 252 4.31 -20.80 -0.39
C ILE A 252 3.92 -19.97 0.84
N GLY A 253 3.06 -20.50 1.71
CA GLY A 253 2.69 -19.89 2.98
C GLY A 253 3.88 -19.70 3.92
N ASP A 254 4.73 -20.71 4.07
CA ASP A 254 5.93 -20.67 4.91
C ASP A 254 6.97 -19.68 4.35
N VAL A 255 7.17 -19.65 3.02
CA VAL A 255 8.05 -18.66 2.36
C VAL A 255 7.54 -17.24 2.57
N LEU A 256 6.24 -16.99 2.36
CA LEU A 256 5.66 -15.67 2.54
C LEU A 256 5.63 -15.24 4.02
N ALA A 257 5.40 -16.18 4.95
CA ALA A 257 5.45 -15.93 6.39
C ALA A 257 6.87 -15.55 6.85
N SER A 258 7.88 -16.24 6.32
CA SER A 258 9.28 -15.90 6.50
C SER A 258 9.59 -14.48 6.04
N VAL A 259 9.24 -14.17 4.79
CA VAL A 259 9.41 -12.83 4.20
C VAL A 259 8.67 -11.79 5.03
N HIS A 260 7.45 -12.07 5.48
CA HIS A 260 6.67 -11.18 6.34
C HIS A 260 7.34 -10.90 7.69
N SER A 261 7.97 -11.92 8.28
CA SER A 261 8.68 -11.82 9.56
C SER A 261 9.95 -10.99 9.41
N ILE A 262 10.71 -11.20 8.34
CA ILE A 262 11.90 -10.41 8.03
C ILE A 262 11.53 -8.94 7.77
N ILE A 263 10.47 -8.69 6.99
CA ILE A 263 9.94 -7.34 6.76
C ILE A 263 9.51 -6.69 8.09
N ALA A 264 8.89 -7.46 9.00
CA ALA A 264 8.51 -6.97 10.33
C ALA A 264 9.74 -6.48 11.10
N ASN A 265 10.73 -7.35 11.22
CA ASN A 265 11.94 -7.11 11.98
C ASN A 265 12.72 -5.93 11.40
N GLU A 266 12.82 -5.84 10.07
CA GLU A 266 13.50 -4.72 9.42
C GLU A 266 12.72 -3.41 9.55
N ALA A 267 11.38 -3.44 9.41
CA ALA A 267 10.57 -2.25 9.61
C ALA A 267 10.70 -1.71 11.04
N ASP A 268 10.70 -2.59 12.04
CA ASP A 268 10.88 -2.22 13.45
C ASP A 268 12.32 -1.77 13.73
N PHE A 269 13.32 -2.39 13.11
CA PHE A 269 14.73 -1.97 13.19
C PHE A 269 14.95 -0.58 12.58
N VAL A 270 14.47 -0.35 11.35
CA VAL A 270 14.57 0.95 10.67
C VAL A 270 13.80 2.01 11.46
N LYS A 271 12.60 1.70 11.97
CA LYS A 271 11.89 2.61 12.87
C LYS A 271 12.71 2.90 14.12
N SER A 272 13.28 1.90 14.79
CA SER A 272 14.13 2.11 15.97
C SER A 272 15.36 2.97 15.67
N LEU A 273 15.96 2.82 14.49
CA LEU A 273 17.14 3.59 14.10
C LEU A 273 16.83 5.07 13.79
N PHE A 274 15.64 5.33 13.21
CA PHE A 274 15.20 6.66 12.76
C PHE A 274 14.07 7.26 13.63
N ASP A 275 13.72 6.67 14.77
CA ASP A 275 12.78 7.23 15.74
C ASP A 275 13.48 8.31 16.57
N PHE A 276 13.47 9.53 16.04
CA PHE A 276 14.06 10.69 16.70
C PHE A 276 13.12 11.19 17.79
N GLN A 277 13.45 10.96 19.07
CA GLN A 277 12.70 11.52 20.18
C GLN A 277 13.00 13.02 20.32
N ASP A 278 12.03 13.80 20.82
CA ASP A 278 12.21 15.24 21.05
C ASP A 278 13.38 15.55 22.01
N GLU A 279 13.78 14.62 22.88
CA GLU A 279 14.98 14.75 23.74
C GLU A 279 16.30 14.72 22.95
N ASP A 280 16.39 13.93 21.89
CA ASP A 280 17.57 13.82 21.03
C ASP A 280 17.81 15.11 20.22
N LEU A 281 16.74 15.90 20.05
CA LEU A 281 16.71 17.14 19.27
C LEU A 281 16.91 18.40 20.13
N LYS A 282 16.89 18.31 21.48
CA LYS A 282 17.03 19.47 22.38
C LYS A 282 18.40 20.14 22.29
N ASP A 283 19.46 19.37 22.02
CA ASP A 283 20.84 19.88 21.99
C ASP A 283 21.36 20.21 20.58
N THR A 284 20.59 19.89 19.53
CA THR A 284 21.00 20.11 18.13
C THR A 284 20.71 21.55 17.68
N PRO A 285 21.59 22.18 16.87
CA PRO A 285 21.34 23.52 16.33
C PRO A 285 20.01 23.63 15.58
N ILE A 286 19.26 24.71 15.85
CA ILE A 286 17.93 24.99 15.27
C ILE A 286 17.99 25.08 13.72
N SER A 287 19.14 25.48 13.17
CA SER A 287 19.41 25.56 11.73
C SER A 287 19.32 24.21 11.00
N ILE A 288 19.81 23.14 11.63
CA ILE A 288 19.79 21.77 11.09
C ILE A 288 18.38 21.18 11.20
N LEU A 289 17.69 21.46 12.31
CA LEU A 289 16.36 20.92 12.61
C LEU A 289 15.25 21.50 11.73
N GLN A 290 15.31 22.78 11.34
CA GLN A 290 14.28 23.38 10.48
C GLN A 290 14.39 22.96 9.01
N GLN A 291 15.61 22.74 8.50
CA GLN A 291 15.82 22.34 7.10
C GLN A 291 15.57 20.83 6.89
N ASN A 292 15.93 19.99 7.86
CA ASN A 292 15.93 18.54 7.69
C ASN A 292 14.74 17.81 8.32
N LYS A 293 13.85 18.47 9.07
CA LYS A 293 12.66 17.82 9.66
C LYS A 293 11.69 17.22 8.64
N THR A 294 11.60 17.79 7.44
CA THR A 294 10.81 17.24 6.34
C THR A 294 11.57 16.16 5.58
N PHE A 295 12.89 16.29 5.46
CA PHE A 295 13.76 15.30 4.81
C PHE A 295 13.86 14.01 5.64
N LEU A 296 13.98 14.11 6.96
CA LEU A 296 14.08 12.98 7.88
C LEU A 296 12.76 12.21 8.02
N LYS A 297 11.61 12.86 7.80
CA LYS A 297 10.28 12.22 7.81
C LYS A 297 10.04 11.48 6.48
N GLY A 298 10.12 10.15 6.50
CA GLY A 298 9.87 9.28 5.34
C GLY A 298 11.11 8.63 4.72
N ILE A 299 12.31 8.86 5.29
CA ILE A 299 13.53 8.12 4.91
C ILE A 299 13.45 6.67 5.36
N ASP A 300 12.83 6.42 6.50
CA ASP A 300 12.52 5.09 7.03
C ASP A 300 11.81 4.21 5.99
N ASN A 301 10.72 4.69 5.40
CA ASN A 301 9.98 3.94 4.40
C ASN A 301 10.79 3.75 3.11
N LYS A 302 11.53 4.77 2.65
CA LYS A 302 12.36 4.66 1.45
C LYS A 302 13.48 3.63 1.64
N LEU A 303 14.19 3.71 2.76
CA LEU A 303 15.27 2.81 3.11
C LEU A 303 14.76 1.36 3.25
N LEU A 304 13.61 1.18 3.90
CA LEU A 304 12.96 -0.13 4.01
C LEU A 304 12.67 -0.74 2.64
N ASN A 305 12.10 0.05 1.71
CA ASN A 305 11.83 -0.42 0.35
C ASN A 305 13.12 -0.78 -0.42
N ASP A 306 14.17 0.04 -0.31
CA ASP A 306 15.46 -0.22 -0.95
C ASP A 306 16.15 -1.48 -0.40
N ILE A 307 16.01 -1.74 0.90
CA ILE A 307 16.56 -2.94 1.55
C ILE A 307 15.79 -4.20 1.10
N ILE A 308 14.46 -4.15 1.09
CA ILE A 308 13.60 -5.29 0.72
C ILE A 308 13.72 -5.65 -0.76
N GLN A 309 14.12 -4.70 -1.61
CA GLN A 309 14.34 -4.93 -3.04
C GLN A 309 15.25 -6.13 -3.33
N SER A 310 16.23 -6.41 -2.47
CA SER A 310 17.14 -7.54 -2.64
C SER A 310 16.43 -8.90 -2.53
N LEU A 311 15.46 -9.02 -1.61
CA LEU A 311 14.69 -10.23 -1.33
C LEU A 311 13.67 -10.55 -2.44
N SER A 312 13.23 -9.53 -3.16
CA SER A 312 12.17 -9.61 -4.17
C SER A 312 12.40 -10.71 -5.21
N ASN A 313 13.61 -10.79 -5.78
CA ASN A 313 13.93 -11.79 -6.81
C ASN A 313 14.04 -13.20 -6.24
N SER A 314 14.64 -13.35 -5.05
CA SER A 314 14.80 -14.66 -4.41
C SER A 314 13.44 -15.26 -4.03
N CYS A 315 12.57 -14.44 -3.43
CA CYS A 315 11.18 -14.81 -3.12
C CYS A 315 10.43 -15.19 -4.40
N ARG A 316 10.50 -14.37 -5.45
CA ARG A 316 9.85 -14.65 -6.73
C ARG A 316 10.27 -16.00 -7.29
N ILE A 317 11.57 -16.27 -7.42
CA ILE A 317 12.06 -17.51 -8.03
C ILE A 317 11.54 -18.75 -7.29
N ARG A 318 11.50 -18.71 -5.95
CA ARG A 318 11.02 -19.83 -5.13
C ARG A 318 9.52 -20.09 -5.31
N ILE A 319 8.71 -19.04 -5.32
CA ILE A 319 7.26 -19.17 -5.53
C ILE A 319 6.97 -19.57 -6.99
N GLU A 320 7.66 -18.93 -7.94
CA GLU A 320 7.49 -19.19 -9.38
C GLU A 320 7.81 -20.64 -9.75
N GLN A 321 8.80 -21.26 -9.09
CA GLN A 321 9.10 -22.67 -9.27
C GLN A 321 7.87 -23.55 -9.00
N ILE A 322 7.15 -23.30 -7.91
CA ILE A 322 5.97 -24.11 -7.57
C ILE A 322 4.81 -23.80 -8.49
N VAL A 323 4.52 -22.52 -8.71
CA VAL A 323 3.41 -22.10 -9.58
C VAL A 323 3.55 -22.68 -10.99
N ARG A 324 4.77 -22.81 -11.51
CA ARG A 324 5.03 -23.41 -12.82
C ARG A 324 4.79 -24.92 -12.87
N PHE A 325 5.04 -25.64 -11.78
CA PHE A 325 4.86 -27.10 -11.73
C PHE A 325 3.47 -27.51 -11.26
N GLU A 326 2.71 -26.61 -10.64
CA GLU A 326 1.36 -26.91 -10.15
C GLU A 326 0.35 -26.98 -11.30
N GLU A 327 -0.29 -28.15 -11.43
CA GLU A 327 -1.29 -28.39 -12.48
C GLU A 327 -2.72 -28.30 -11.96
N ASN A 328 -2.93 -28.40 -10.65
CA ASN A 328 -4.27 -28.40 -10.07
C ASN A 328 -4.86 -26.98 -10.07
N PRO A 329 -6.03 -26.75 -10.71
CA PRO A 329 -6.65 -25.42 -10.75
C PRO A 329 -7.08 -24.91 -9.36
N ILE A 330 -7.50 -25.79 -8.46
CA ILE A 330 -7.95 -25.45 -7.10
C ILE A 330 -6.78 -24.93 -6.27
N ILE A 331 -5.66 -25.64 -6.32
CA ILE A 331 -4.43 -25.25 -5.61
C ILE A 331 -3.92 -23.92 -6.16
N ASN A 332 -3.93 -23.75 -7.49
CA ASN A 332 -3.56 -22.46 -8.11
C ASN A 332 -4.47 -21.31 -7.67
N PHE A 333 -5.77 -21.55 -7.48
CA PHE A 333 -6.70 -20.56 -6.93
C PHE A 333 -6.35 -20.19 -5.49
N GLU A 334 -6.06 -21.18 -4.64
CA GLU A 334 -5.65 -20.92 -3.26
C GLU A 334 -4.31 -20.15 -3.19
N ILE A 335 -3.39 -20.40 -4.12
CA ILE A 335 -2.14 -19.64 -4.26
C ILE A 335 -2.44 -18.18 -4.59
N VAL A 336 -3.32 -17.89 -5.56
CA VAL A 336 -3.74 -16.52 -5.89
C VAL A 336 -4.28 -15.80 -4.64
N ARG A 337 -5.15 -16.46 -3.88
CA ARG A 337 -5.70 -15.92 -2.62
C ARG A 337 -4.59 -15.60 -1.61
N LEU A 338 -3.65 -16.51 -1.44
CA LEU A 338 -2.54 -16.37 -0.51
C LEU A 338 -1.64 -15.19 -0.90
N LEU A 339 -1.29 -15.07 -2.18
CA LEU A 339 -0.48 -13.97 -2.71
C LEU A 339 -1.17 -12.62 -2.48
N LYS A 340 -2.48 -12.52 -2.74
CA LYS A 340 -3.28 -11.31 -2.50
C LYS A 340 -3.31 -10.91 -1.03
N LEU A 341 -3.52 -11.89 -0.13
CA LEU A 341 -3.49 -11.65 1.31
C LEU A 341 -2.14 -11.10 1.77
N TYR A 342 -1.03 -11.71 1.33
CA TYR A 342 0.31 -11.26 1.71
C TYR A 342 0.69 -9.91 1.10
N ARG A 343 0.23 -9.61 -0.12
CA ARG A 343 0.37 -8.28 -0.72
C ARG A 343 -0.22 -7.20 0.20
N VAL A 344 -1.48 -7.38 0.64
CA VAL A 344 -2.12 -6.45 1.59
C VAL A 344 -1.38 -6.36 2.92
N MET A 345 -0.87 -7.50 3.42
CA MET A 345 -0.05 -7.51 4.65
C MET A 345 1.27 -6.74 4.49
N PHE A 346 1.89 -6.78 3.32
CA PHE A 346 3.13 -6.06 3.01
C PHE A 346 2.88 -4.55 2.88
N GLU A 347 1.82 -4.15 2.17
CA GLU A 347 1.39 -2.75 2.06
C GLU A 347 1.14 -2.13 3.46
N ARG A 348 0.45 -2.86 4.35
CA ARG A 348 0.21 -2.41 5.74
C ARG A 348 1.48 -2.18 6.57
N LYS A 349 2.60 -2.83 6.23
CA LYS A 349 3.88 -2.66 6.95
C LYS A 349 4.74 -1.50 6.42
N GLY A 350 4.28 -0.77 5.40
CA GLY A 350 4.98 0.41 4.86
C GLY A 350 5.76 0.14 3.58
N ILE A 351 5.54 -1.02 2.94
CA ILE A 351 6.06 -1.30 1.60
C ILE A 351 5.21 -0.55 0.59
N GLN A 352 5.85 0.18 -0.32
CA GLN A 352 5.15 0.96 -1.35
C GLN A 352 4.58 0.04 -2.44
N ASP A 353 3.40 0.38 -2.96
CA ASP A 353 2.70 -0.37 -4.03
C ASP A 353 3.53 -0.57 -5.31
N ASP A 354 4.47 0.35 -5.58
CA ASP A 354 5.40 0.32 -6.72
C ASP A 354 6.66 -0.53 -6.48
N SER A 355 6.83 -1.08 -5.28
CA SER A 355 7.98 -1.90 -4.94
C SER A 355 8.07 -3.15 -5.82
N SER A 356 9.28 -3.58 -6.14
CA SER A 356 9.47 -4.76 -6.99
C SER A 356 8.89 -6.03 -6.37
N ILE A 357 8.81 -6.12 -5.04
CA ILE A 357 8.21 -7.29 -4.37
C ILE A 357 6.72 -7.37 -4.62
N ILE A 358 5.99 -6.25 -4.52
CA ILE A 358 4.55 -6.20 -4.83
C ILE A 358 4.31 -6.46 -6.31
N ASN A 359 5.10 -5.86 -7.20
CA ASN A 359 5.02 -6.11 -8.64
C ASN A 359 5.32 -7.57 -9.00
N ASN A 360 6.30 -8.19 -8.34
CA ASN A 360 6.59 -9.61 -8.53
C ASN A 360 5.45 -10.50 -8.01
N LEU A 361 4.81 -10.16 -6.88
CA LEU A 361 3.63 -10.88 -6.39
C LEU A 361 2.44 -10.76 -7.35
N LYS A 362 2.16 -9.57 -7.89
CA LYS A 362 1.13 -9.36 -8.93
C LYS A 362 1.42 -10.20 -10.18
N SER A 363 2.67 -10.21 -10.64
CA SER A 363 3.05 -11.04 -11.78
C SER A 363 2.88 -12.54 -11.50
N LEU A 364 3.17 -13.00 -10.28
CA LEU A 364 2.94 -14.40 -9.88
C LEU A 364 1.45 -14.74 -9.83
N GLU A 365 0.63 -13.81 -9.34
CA GLU A 365 -0.82 -13.90 -9.36
C GLU A 365 -1.35 -14.09 -10.78
N ASP A 366 -0.87 -13.29 -11.73
CA ASP A 366 -1.23 -13.39 -13.15
C ASP A 366 -0.78 -14.72 -13.76
N ILE A 367 0.41 -15.23 -13.40
CA ILE A 367 0.88 -16.54 -13.85
C ILE A 367 -0.03 -17.65 -13.34
N SER A 368 -0.41 -17.63 -12.04
CA SER A 368 -1.33 -18.61 -11.46
C SER A 368 -2.72 -18.53 -12.12
N LYS A 369 -3.26 -17.33 -12.36
CA LYS A 369 -4.51 -17.11 -13.09
C LYS A 369 -4.47 -17.72 -14.49
N ASN A 370 -3.41 -17.42 -15.25
CA ASN A 370 -3.23 -17.96 -16.60
C ASN A 370 -3.08 -19.49 -16.60
N ARG A 371 -2.49 -20.08 -15.55
CA ARG A 371 -2.35 -21.53 -15.42
C ARG A 371 -3.70 -22.23 -15.21
N ILE A 372 -4.60 -21.62 -14.45
CA ILE A 372 -5.99 -22.11 -14.27
C ILE A 372 -6.68 -22.18 -15.64
N ILE A 373 -6.59 -21.10 -16.44
CA ILE A 373 -7.19 -21.05 -17.78
C ILE A 373 -6.53 -22.11 -18.69
N GLY A 374 -5.20 -22.18 -18.69
CA GLY A 374 -4.44 -23.16 -19.47
C GLY A 374 -4.78 -24.62 -19.12
N TYR A 375 -5.09 -24.92 -17.86
CA TYR A 375 -5.56 -26.25 -17.46
C TYR A 375 -6.84 -26.65 -18.19
N TYR A 376 -7.82 -25.77 -18.26
CA TYR A 376 -9.08 -26.03 -18.97
C TYR A 376 -8.88 -26.11 -20.48
N GLU A 377 -8.02 -25.27 -21.06
CA GLU A 377 -7.65 -25.36 -22.48
C GLU A 377 -6.95 -26.69 -22.82
N ASP A 378 -6.02 -27.14 -21.97
CA ASP A 378 -5.29 -28.37 -22.20
C ASP A 378 -6.16 -29.61 -21.98
N TYR A 379 -7.07 -29.59 -21.00
CA TYR A 379 -8.11 -30.61 -20.84
C TYR A 379 -8.94 -30.70 -22.12
N MET A 380 -9.37 -29.57 -22.69
CA MET A 380 -10.10 -29.56 -23.97
C MET A 380 -9.30 -30.14 -25.14
N LYS A 381 -8.02 -29.79 -25.28
CA LYS A 381 -7.16 -30.35 -26.34
C LYS A 381 -7.03 -31.87 -26.20
N GLN A 382 -6.88 -32.38 -24.98
CA GLN A 382 -6.78 -33.82 -24.71
C GLN A 382 -8.10 -34.54 -25.05
N THR A 383 -9.25 -33.98 -24.67
CA THR A 383 -10.57 -34.53 -24.96
C THR A 383 -10.84 -34.62 -26.47
N VAL A 384 -10.53 -33.57 -27.23
CA VAL A 384 -10.65 -33.56 -28.70
C VAL A 384 -9.82 -34.67 -29.35
N MET A 385 -8.63 -34.96 -28.81
CA MET A 385 -7.75 -36.01 -29.32
C MET A 385 -8.20 -37.42 -28.92
N ALA A 386 -8.84 -37.60 -27.77
CA ALA A 386 -9.27 -38.90 -27.25
C ALA A 386 -10.58 -39.40 -27.88
N GLU A 387 -11.54 -38.49 -28.13
CA GLU A 387 -12.92 -38.88 -28.45
C GLU A 387 -13.27 -38.94 -29.94
N THR A 388 -12.33 -38.65 -30.84
CA THR A 388 -12.47 -39.03 -32.26
C THR A 388 -12.66 -40.54 -32.48
N LYS A 389 -12.62 -41.36 -31.42
CA LYS A 389 -12.73 -42.82 -31.45
C LYS A 389 -14.02 -43.42 -30.87
N ASN A 390 -14.81 -42.68 -30.07
CA ASN A 390 -15.93 -43.25 -29.32
C ASN A 390 -17.22 -42.43 -29.51
N SER A 391 -18.05 -42.79 -30.48
CA SER A 391 -19.45 -42.32 -30.57
C SER A 391 -20.36 -43.32 -29.85
N SER A 392 -20.98 -42.91 -28.74
CA SER A 392 -22.01 -43.70 -28.06
C SER A 392 -23.34 -43.60 -28.79
N ASP A 393 -24.00 -44.75 -29.00
CA ASP A 393 -25.29 -44.89 -29.69
C ASP A 393 -26.50 -44.51 -28.79
N ASP A 394 -26.25 -44.19 -27.52
CA ASP A 394 -27.27 -44.02 -26.47
C ASP A 394 -27.92 -42.63 -26.41
N LEU A 395 -27.52 -41.69 -27.29
CA LEU A 395 -28.10 -40.33 -27.42
C LEU A 395 -28.04 -39.48 -26.13
N LEU A 396 -27.15 -39.83 -25.21
CA LEU A 396 -26.85 -39.10 -23.98
C LEU A 396 -25.73 -38.06 -24.20
N PRO A 397 -25.60 -37.06 -23.30
CA PRO A 397 -24.46 -36.15 -23.33
C PRO A 397 -23.13 -36.91 -23.25
N PRO A 398 -22.07 -36.46 -23.95
CA PRO A 398 -20.75 -37.05 -23.84
C PRO A 398 -20.21 -37.04 -22.40
N GLU A 399 -19.48 -38.08 -22.01
CA GLU A 399 -18.94 -38.22 -20.64
C GLU A 399 -17.97 -37.09 -20.29
N TRP A 400 -17.15 -36.65 -21.24
CA TRP A 400 -16.24 -35.52 -21.02
C TRP A 400 -16.97 -34.22 -20.66
N LEU A 401 -18.17 -33.99 -21.18
CA LEU A 401 -18.92 -32.77 -20.92
C LEU A 401 -19.37 -32.77 -19.46
N SER A 402 -19.86 -33.90 -18.97
CA SER A 402 -20.23 -34.08 -17.57
C SER A 402 -19.02 -33.90 -16.64
N GLU A 403 -17.88 -34.52 -16.95
CA GLU A 403 -16.66 -34.39 -16.16
C GLU A 403 -16.12 -32.95 -16.19
N TYR A 404 -16.13 -32.30 -17.35
CA TYR A 404 -15.70 -30.91 -17.52
C TYR A 404 -16.58 -29.93 -16.73
N MET A 405 -17.90 -30.06 -16.86
CA MET A 405 -18.84 -29.20 -16.14
C MET A 405 -18.71 -29.39 -14.64
N ASN A 406 -18.46 -30.61 -14.13
CA ASN A 406 -18.20 -30.82 -12.70
C ASN A 406 -16.92 -30.10 -12.24
N LYS A 407 -15.83 -30.15 -13.03
CA LYS A 407 -14.59 -29.41 -12.73
C LYS A 407 -14.75 -27.88 -12.80
N LEU A 408 -15.66 -27.38 -13.63
CA LEU A 408 -16.00 -25.96 -13.67
C LEU A 408 -16.86 -25.54 -12.48
N VAL A 409 -17.84 -26.36 -12.12
CA VAL A 409 -18.69 -26.14 -10.94
C VAL A 409 -17.82 -26.08 -9.68
N GLU A 410 -16.84 -26.98 -9.53
CA GLU A 410 -15.90 -26.96 -8.41
C GLU A 410 -15.13 -25.63 -8.31
N LEU A 411 -14.66 -25.08 -9.44
CA LEU A 411 -14.02 -23.76 -9.48
C LEU A 411 -15.00 -22.64 -9.09
N PHE A 412 -16.21 -22.65 -9.65
CA PHE A 412 -17.22 -21.63 -9.36
C PHE A 412 -17.67 -21.63 -7.91
N GLU A 413 -17.83 -22.80 -7.28
CA GLU A 413 -18.15 -22.89 -5.85
C GLU A 413 -17.04 -22.29 -4.97
N ILE A 414 -15.77 -22.53 -5.30
CA ILE A 414 -14.63 -21.98 -4.56
C ILE A 414 -14.55 -20.47 -4.75
N TYR A 415 -14.85 -19.99 -5.96
CA TYR A 415 -14.89 -18.57 -6.28
C TYR A 415 -16.03 -17.84 -5.52
N GLU A 416 -17.28 -18.33 -5.57
CA GLU A 416 -18.40 -17.71 -4.84
C GLU A 416 -18.16 -17.62 -3.33
N LYS A 417 -17.58 -18.66 -2.73
CA LYS A 417 -17.22 -18.66 -1.29
C LYS A 417 -16.22 -17.56 -0.93
N THR A 418 -15.45 -17.09 -1.89
CA THR A 418 -14.32 -16.16 -1.69
C THR A 418 -14.65 -14.73 -2.16
N HIS A 419 -15.81 -14.53 -2.81
CA HIS A 419 -16.23 -13.29 -3.49
C HIS A 419 -16.36 -12.05 -2.58
N ALA A 420 -16.36 -12.23 -1.26
CA ALA A 420 -16.46 -11.14 -0.28
C ALA A 420 -15.21 -10.22 -0.20
N ALA A 421 -14.15 -10.47 -0.98
CA ALA A 421 -12.88 -9.75 -0.91
C ALA A 421 -12.36 -9.18 -2.27
N GLU A 422 -13.15 -9.23 -3.34
CA GLU A 422 -12.73 -8.83 -4.70
C GLU A 422 -13.31 -7.50 -5.21
N ASP A 423 -14.16 -6.81 -4.44
CA ASP A 423 -14.88 -5.60 -4.86
C ASP A 423 -13.99 -4.37 -5.17
N GLU A 424 -12.68 -4.42 -4.91
CA GLU A 424 -11.75 -3.30 -5.13
C GLU A 424 -10.81 -3.46 -6.35
N GLU A 425 -10.88 -4.57 -7.11
CA GLU A 425 -10.01 -4.81 -8.27
C GLU A 425 -10.66 -4.44 -9.62
N SER A 426 -9.85 -3.91 -10.54
CA SER A 426 -10.26 -3.62 -11.92
C SER A 426 -10.75 -4.89 -12.63
N GLU A 427 -11.83 -4.78 -13.39
CA GLU A 427 -12.48 -5.84 -14.19
C GLU A 427 -11.51 -6.78 -14.94
N ASP A 428 -10.41 -6.23 -15.49
CA ASP A 428 -9.40 -7.00 -16.23
C ASP A 428 -8.54 -7.93 -15.35
N ASN A 429 -8.44 -7.65 -14.05
CA ASN A 429 -7.67 -8.45 -13.09
C ASN A 429 -8.53 -9.48 -12.36
N LYS A 430 -9.85 -9.52 -12.57
CA LYS A 430 -10.68 -10.56 -11.98
C LYS A 430 -10.32 -11.92 -12.58
N LEU A 431 -10.22 -12.94 -11.73
CA LEU A 431 -9.93 -14.31 -12.14
C LEU A 431 -10.94 -14.81 -13.20
N LEU A 432 -12.21 -14.43 -13.02
CA LEU A 432 -13.31 -14.65 -13.95
C LEU A 432 -13.68 -13.39 -14.75
N SER A 433 -12.70 -12.72 -15.37
CA SER A 433 -13.00 -11.69 -16.36
C SER A 433 -13.89 -12.25 -17.48
N SER A 434 -14.77 -11.41 -18.06
CA SER A 434 -15.68 -11.79 -19.16
C SER A 434 -14.98 -12.54 -20.30
N LYS A 435 -13.73 -12.17 -20.61
CA LYS A 435 -12.89 -12.84 -21.60
C LYS A 435 -12.49 -14.27 -21.19
N ASN A 436 -12.20 -14.50 -19.92
CA ASN A 436 -11.81 -15.82 -19.42
C ASN A 436 -13.03 -16.75 -19.35
N LEU A 437 -14.19 -16.22 -18.96
CA LEU A 437 -15.45 -16.96 -18.99
C LEU A 437 -15.87 -17.32 -20.43
N GLN A 438 -15.65 -16.43 -21.41
CA GLN A 438 -15.84 -16.77 -22.82
C GLN A 438 -14.87 -17.88 -23.27
N THR A 439 -13.60 -17.83 -22.88
CA THR A 439 -12.63 -18.88 -23.23
C THR A 439 -12.95 -20.22 -22.56
N ILE A 440 -13.42 -20.21 -21.31
CA ILE A 440 -13.66 -21.43 -20.52
C ILE A 440 -15.04 -22.04 -20.82
N VAL A 441 -16.07 -21.23 -21.07
CA VAL A 441 -17.43 -21.76 -21.27
C VAL A 441 -17.82 -21.72 -22.75
N GLU A 442 -17.61 -20.61 -23.44
CA GLU A 442 -18.13 -20.42 -24.80
C GLU A 442 -17.30 -21.16 -25.86
N GLN A 443 -15.96 -21.13 -25.78
CA GLN A 443 -15.11 -21.80 -26.77
C GLN A 443 -15.26 -23.33 -26.75
N PRO A 444 -15.30 -24.03 -25.61
CA PRO A 444 -15.51 -25.48 -25.60
C PRO A 444 -16.86 -25.87 -26.18
N ILE A 445 -17.92 -25.12 -25.90
CA ILE A 445 -19.25 -25.41 -26.43
C ILE A 445 -19.30 -25.14 -27.94
N LYS A 446 -18.76 -24.01 -28.41
CA LYS A 446 -18.82 -23.63 -29.83
C LYS A 446 -17.85 -24.42 -30.71
N ASP A 447 -16.61 -24.59 -30.28
CA ASP A 447 -15.55 -25.14 -31.11
C ASP A 447 -15.33 -26.64 -30.95
N VAL A 448 -15.62 -27.21 -29.78
CA VAL A 448 -15.44 -28.64 -29.52
C VAL A 448 -16.77 -29.37 -29.65
N LEU A 449 -17.77 -29.01 -28.84
CA LEU A 449 -19.04 -29.73 -28.78
C LEU A 449 -19.82 -29.66 -30.10
N LEU A 450 -20.03 -28.47 -30.68
CA LEU A 450 -20.77 -28.37 -31.95
C LEU A 450 -20.04 -29.05 -33.12
N LYS A 451 -18.70 -28.99 -33.19
CA LYS A 451 -17.94 -29.68 -34.24
C LYS A 451 -17.94 -31.19 -34.05
N GLN A 452 -17.87 -31.67 -32.81
CA GLN A 452 -17.94 -33.09 -32.49
C GLN A 452 -19.32 -33.66 -32.86
N LEU A 453 -20.40 -32.97 -32.50
CA LEU A 453 -21.77 -33.38 -32.85
C LEU A 453 -22.02 -33.38 -34.37
N GLN A 454 -21.45 -32.42 -35.10
CA GLN A 454 -21.51 -32.41 -36.57
C GLN A 454 -20.69 -33.54 -37.21
N THR A 455 -19.60 -33.98 -36.56
CA THR A 455 -18.73 -35.05 -37.05
C THR A 455 -19.30 -36.43 -36.73
N SER A 456 -20.00 -36.59 -35.60
CA SER A 456 -20.66 -37.85 -35.22
C SER A 456 -21.92 -38.15 -36.04
N PHE A 457 -22.60 -37.13 -36.57
CA PHE A 457 -23.77 -37.31 -37.46
C PHE A 457 -23.59 -36.65 -38.84
N PRO A 458 -22.70 -37.18 -39.70
CA PRO A 458 -22.45 -36.61 -41.03
C PRO A 458 -23.66 -36.74 -41.98
N LEU A 459 -24.60 -37.64 -41.67
CA LEU A 459 -25.79 -37.95 -42.46
C LEU A 459 -27.07 -37.24 -42.00
N ALA A 460 -27.01 -36.42 -40.92
CA ALA A 460 -28.15 -35.63 -40.41
C ALA A 460 -28.73 -34.63 -41.43
N LYS A 461 -27.97 -34.27 -42.47
CA LYS A 461 -28.47 -33.44 -43.59
C LYS A 461 -29.34 -34.21 -44.59
N LYS A 462 -29.31 -35.55 -44.58
CA LYS A 462 -29.99 -36.41 -45.55
C LYS A 462 -31.10 -37.27 -44.91
N ASN A 463 -30.92 -37.70 -43.67
CA ASN A 463 -31.88 -38.55 -42.97
C ASN A 463 -32.57 -37.79 -41.83
N GLU A 464 -33.89 -37.61 -41.92
CA GLU A 464 -34.66 -36.85 -40.94
C GLU A 464 -34.67 -37.52 -39.56
N LYS A 465 -34.58 -38.86 -39.50
CA LYS A 465 -34.47 -39.62 -38.25
C LYS A 465 -33.14 -39.36 -37.52
N GLU A 466 -32.05 -39.27 -38.27
CA GLU A 466 -30.73 -38.95 -37.72
C GLU A 466 -30.62 -37.48 -37.33
N LYS A 467 -31.36 -36.59 -38.02
CA LYS A 467 -31.51 -35.19 -37.61
C LYS A 467 -32.22 -35.08 -36.26
N ALA A 468 -33.27 -35.87 -36.04
CA ALA A 468 -33.95 -35.92 -34.75
C ALA A 468 -33.03 -36.48 -33.64
N SER A 469 -32.27 -37.54 -33.94
CA SER A 469 -31.24 -38.07 -33.04
C SER A 469 -30.18 -37.02 -32.66
N LEU A 470 -29.68 -36.25 -33.63
CA LEU A 470 -28.73 -35.15 -33.38
C LEU A 470 -29.35 -34.06 -32.50
N LEU A 471 -30.58 -33.65 -32.78
CA LEU A 471 -31.28 -32.64 -31.98
C LEU A 471 -31.56 -33.12 -30.55
N THR A 472 -31.85 -34.41 -30.35
CA THR A 472 -31.98 -34.98 -29.00
C THR A 472 -30.68 -34.87 -28.20
N ILE A 473 -29.53 -35.19 -28.80
CA ILE A 473 -28.23 -35.02 -28.13
C ILE A 473 -27.90 -33.55 -27.89
N GLU A 474 -28.17 -32.67 -28.85
CA GLU A 474 -27.95 -31.23 -28.69
C GLU A 474 -28.80 -30.69 -27.53
N ILE A 475 -30.10 -31.03 -27.47
CA ILE A 475 -30.97 -30.62 -26.36
C ILE A 475 -30.45 -31.15 -25.03
N ASN A 476 -30.08 -32.43 -24.94
CA ASN A 476 -29.54 -33.03 -23.72
C ASN A 476 -28.23 -32.36 -23.24
N CYS A 477 -27.33 -32.05 -24.17
CA CYS A 477 -26.07 -31.37 -23.86
C CYS A 477 -26.32 -29.94 -23.33
N PHE A 478 -27.16 -29.16 -24.03
CA PHE A 478 -27.44 -27.78 -23.64
C PHE A 478 -28.29 -27.71 -22.37
N ASP A 479 -29.17 -28.68 -22.13
CA ASP A 479 -29.93 -28.81 -20.89
C ASP A 479 -29.03 -29.16 -19.70
N LEU A 480 -28.06 -30.07 -19.88
CA LEU A 480 -27.05 -30.37 -18.87
C LEU A 480 -26.23 -29.11 -18.54
N ILE A 481 -25.74 -28.40 -19.56
CA ILE A 481 -24.97 -27.16 -19.35
C ILE A 481 -25.81 -26.14 -18.60
N LYS A 482 -27.05 -25.91 -19.01
CA LYS A 482 -27.97 -24.98 -18.34
C LYS A 482 -28.19 -25.37 -16.88
N SER A 483 -28.50 -26.63 -16.61
CA SER A 483 -28.74 -27.14 -15.25
C SER A 483 -27.52 -26.94 -14.34
N ARG A 484 -26.30 -27.15 -14.87
CA ARG A 484 -25.05 -26.96 -14.12
C ARG A 484 -24.67 -25.49 -13.92
N LEU A 485 -25.07 -24.59 -14.81
CA LEU A 485 -24.80 -23.15 -14.70
C LEU A 485 -25.86 -22.38 -13.89
N GLN A 486 -27.08 -22.89 -13.81
CA GLN A 486 -28.20 -22.23 -13.11
C GLN A 486 -27.92 -21.86 -11.63
N PRO A 487 -27.21 -22.66 -10.82
CA PRO A 487 -26.88 -22.28 -9.44
C PRO A 487 -25.99 -21.03 -9.34
N PHE A 488 -25.23 -20.72 -10.40
CA PHE A 488 -24.22 -19.67 -10.42
C PHE A 488 -24.70 -18.39 -11.14
N GLU A 489 -26.01 -18.21 -11.33
CA GLU A 489 -26.57 -17.02 -11.98
C GLU A 489 -26.10 -15.71 -11.33
N GLY A 490 -25.78 -15.71 -10.03
CA GLY A 490 -25.20 -14.57 -9.31
C GLY A 490 -23.83 -14.14 -9.84
N LEU A 491 -22.97 -15.08 -10.22
CA LEU A 491 -21.65 -14.81 -10.84
C LEU A 491 -21.80 -14.25 -12.25
N PHE A 492 -22.67 -14.86 -13.06
CA PHE A 492 -22.91 -14.42 -14.44
C PHE A 492 -23.71 -13.11 -14.51
N ALA A 493 -24.37 -12.71 -13.42
CA ALA A 493 -25.15 -11.48 -13.37
C ALA A 493 -24.33 -10.21 -13.10
N GLN A 494 -23.04 -10.32 -12.74
CA GLN A 494 -22.22 -9.13 -12.46
C GLN A 494 -21.78 -8.42 -13.73
N ASP A 495 -21.47 -9.16 -14.80
CA ASP A 495 -20.99 -8.60 -16.06
C ASP A 495 -21.99 -8.83 -17.20
N ASP A 496 -22.31 -7.77 -17.95
CA ASP A 496 -23.25 -7.81 -19.08
C ASP A 496 -22.81 -8.78 -20.19
N ASP A 497 -21.51 -9.02 -20.34
CA ASP A 497 -20.96 -9.99 -21.30
C ASP A 497 -21.06 -11.45 -20.81
N SER A 498 -20.98 -11.67 -19.50
CA SER A 498 -21.15 -12.99 -18.89
C SER A 498 -22.62 -13.44 -18.92
N ARG A 499 -23.57 -12.49 -18.77
CA ARG A 499 -25.00 -12.75 -19.02
C ARG A 499 -25.28 -13.20 -20.44
N LYS A 500 -24.57 -12.67 -21.44
CA LYS A 500 -24.75 -13.07 -22.85
C LYS A 500 -24.46 -14.56 -23.05
N ILE A 501 -23.54 -15.16 -22.28
CA ILE A 501 -23.23 -16.59 -22.38
C ILE A 501 -24.43 -17.43 -21.92
N THR A 502 -24.98 -17.13 -20.74
CA THR A 502 -26.16 -17.84 -20.20
C THR A 502 -27.39 -17.66 -21.08
N ILE A 503 -27.60 -16.44 -21.59
CA ILE A 503 -28.66 -16.12 -22.56
C ILE A 503 -28.44 -16.90 -23.86
N TRP A 504 -27.21 -16.94 -24.38
CA TRP A 504 -26.88 -17.67 -25.60
C TRP A 504 -27.15 -19.18 -25.47
N VAL A 505 -26.77 -19.80 -24.35
CA VAL A 505 -27.08 -21.21 -24.06
C VAL A 505 -28.60 -21.43 -24.03
N CYS A 506 -29.35 -20.55 -23.36
CA CYS A 506 -30.81 -20.63 -23.29
C CYS A 506 -31.49 -20.43 -24.65
N ASP A 507 -31.02 -19.48 -25.45
CA ASP A 507 -31.56 -19.20 -26.78
C ASP A 507 -31.26 -20.35 -27.74
N LYS A 508 -30.07 -20.96 -27.65
CA LYS A 508 -29.73 -22.15 -28.42
C LYS A 508 -30.59 -23.34 -28.05
N LEU A 509 -30.80 -23.58 -26.75
CA LEU A 509 -31.72 -24.63 -26.29
C LEU A 509 -33.12 -24.40 -26.87
N LYS A 510 -33.67 -23.18 -26.79
CA LYS A 510 -34.97 -22.86 -27.39
C LYS A 510 -35.01 -23.05 -28.90
N GLU A 511 -33.93 -22.70 -29.61
CA GLU A 511 -33.83 -22.90 -31.05
C GLU A 511 -33.89 -24.40 -31.40
N TYR A 512 -33.12 -25.24 -30.69
CA TYR A 512 -33.12 -26.69 -30.89
C TYR A 512 -34.46 -27.33 -30.51
N THR A 513 -35.09 -26.91 -29.41
CA THR A 513 -36.44 -27.34 -29.02
C THR A 513 -37.47 -27.02 -30.12
N LYS A 514 -37.43 -25.82 -30.71
CA LYS A 514 -38.33 -25.44 -31.82
C LYS A 514 -38.08 -26.25 -33.09
N GLN A 515 -36.81 -26.54 -33.41
CA GLN A 515 -36.46 -27.38 -34.56
C GLN A 515 -36.94 -28.82 -34.35
N MET A 516 -36.78 -29.36 -33.14
CA MET A 516 -37.28 -30.67 -32.76
C MET A 516 -38.81 -30.74 -32.86
N LEU A 517 -39.52 -29.74 -32.31
CA LEU A 517 -40.97 -29.63 -32.42
C LEU A 517 -41.43 -29.64 -33.88
N THR A 518 -40.77 -28.88 -34.76
CA THR A 518 -41.13 -28.84 -36.19
C THR A 518 -40.95 -30.20 -36.87
N LEU A 519 -39.87 -30.92 -36.55
CA LEU A 519 -39.63 -32.27 -37.08
C LEU A 519 -40.62 -33.29 -36.53
N GLN A 520 -40.96 -33.21 -35.24
CA GLN A 520 -41.93 -34.10 -34.61
C GLN A 520 -43.32 -33.91 -35.19
N ILE A 521 -43.73 -32.67 -35.41
CA ILE A 521 -44.95 -32.36 -36.16
C ILE A 521 -44.87 -32.99 -37.55
N LYS A 522 -43.78 -32.80 -38.28
CA LYS A 522 -43.65 -33.38 -39.62
C LYS A 522 -43.79 -34.91 -39.60
N PHE A 523 -43.12 -35.62 -38.68
CA PHE A 523 -43.26 -37.07 -38.54
C PHE A 523 -44.68 -37.50 -38.20
N LEU A 524 -45.31 -36.78 -37.27
CA LEU A 524 -46.68 -37.06 -36.84
C LEU A 524 -47.68 -36.82 -37.98
N PHE A 525 -47.49 -35.78 -38.80
CA PHE A 525 -48.32 -35.52 -39.99
C PHE A 525 -48.05 -36.51 -41.14
N GLU A 526 -46.81 -36.96 -41.34
CA GLU A 526 -46.46 -38.00 -42.31
C GLU A 526 -47.08 -39.36 -41.93
N ASN A 527 -46.99 -39.73 -40.65
CA ASN A 527 -47.51 -40.98 -40.12
C ASN A 527 -49.05 -41.02 -40.08
N THR A 528 -49.71 -39.89 -39.81
CA THR A 528 -51.18 -39.76 -39.90
C THR A 528 -51.71 -39.63 -41.33
N GLY A 529 -50.82 -39.46 -42.32
CA GLY A 529 -51.21 -39.23 -43.73
C GLY A 529 -51.80 -37.85 -44.00
N LEU A 530 -51.76 -36.95 -43.00
CA LEU A 530 -52.29 -35.60 -43.05
C LEU A 530 -51.29 -34.57 -43.60
N ASP A 531 -50.02 -34.94 -43.80
CA ASP A 531 -48.97 -34.03 -44.28
C ASP A 531 -49.30 -33.36 -45.62
N LEU A 532 -49.73 -34.13 -46.63
CA LEU A 532 -50.11 -33.59 -47.93
C LEU A 532 -51.28 -32.60 -47.82
N TYR A 533 -52.22 -32.87 -46.93
CA TYR A 533 -53.40 -32.04 -46.70
C TYR A 533 -53.06 -30.79 -45.90
N SER A 534 -52.18 -30.89 -44.91
CA SER A 534 -51.66 -29.76 -44.14
C SER A 534 -50.90 -28.78 -45.03
N ASN A 535 -50.05 -29.29 -45.92
CA ASN A 535 -49.32 -28.47 -46.88
C ASN A 535 -50.24 -27.78 -47.90
N LEU A 536 -51.27 -28.48 -48.41
CA LEU A 536 -52.25 -27.89 -49.33
C LEU A 536 -53.14 -26.83 -48.66
N VAL A 537 -53.58 -27.07 -47.42
CA VAL A 537 -54.41 -26.13 -46.66
C VAL A 537 -53.57 -24.89 -46.30
N ASN A 538 -52.36 -25.06 -45.76
CA ASN A 538 -51.48 -23.94 -45.42
C ASN A 538 -51.03 -23.11 -46.63
N MET A 539 -50.96 -23.69 -47.84
CA MET A 539 -50.63 -22.95 -49.08
C MET A 539 -51.76 -21.99 -49.53
N ILE A 540 -53.00 -22.27 -49.13
CA ILE A 540 -54.16 -21.44 -49.47
C ILE A 540 -54.43 -20.43 -48.36
N PHE A 541 -54.47 -20.88 -47.11
CA PHE A 541 -54.60 -20.02 -45.96
C PHE A 541 -54.04 -20.74 -44.71
N PRO A 542 -53.21 -20.08 -43.88
CA PRO A 542 -52.60 -20.71 -42.72
C PRO A 542 -53.66 -21.20 -41.74
N VAL A 543 -53.53 -22.45 -41.31
CA VAL A 543 -54.46 -23.12 -40.38
C VAL A 543 -54.60 -22.33 -39.06
N ASP A 544 -53.54 -21.67 -38.60
CA ASP A 544 -53.54 -20.86 -37.38
C ASP A 544 -54.32 -19.53 -37.49
N SER A 545 -54.69 -19.11 -38.71
CA SER A 545 -55.38 -17.84 -38.97
C SER A 545 -56.90 -17.98 -39.13
N VAL A 546 -57.42 -19.21 -39.16
CA VAL A 546 -58.85 -19.51 -39.29
C VAL A 546 -59.54 -19.20 -37.96
N LYS A 547 -60.35 -18.13 -37.92
CA LYS A 547 -61.03 -17.67 -36.69
C LYS A 547 -62.55 -17.70 -36.83
N ASP A 548 -63.08 -17.49 -38.05
CA ASP A 548 -64.52 -17.39 -38.31
C ASP A 548 -64.99 -18.40 -39.37
N GLU A 549 -66.29 -18.74 -39.36
CA GLU A 549 -66.89 -19.66 -40.34
C GLU A 549 -66.77 -19.17 -41.80
N LEU A 550 -66.59 -17.85 -42.01
CA LEU A 550 -66.36 -17.25 -43.33
C LEU A 550 -64.96 -17.55 -43.89
N ASP A 551 -63.98 -17.86 -43.04
CA ASP A 551 -62.61 -18.17 -43.48
C ASP A 551 -62.56 -19.52 -44.23
N TYR A 552 -63.58 -20.38 -44.02
CA TYR A 552 -63.72 -21.65 -44.74
C TYR A 552 -64.05 -21.46 -46.23
N ASP A 553 -64.57 -20.31 -46.64
CA ASP A 553 -64.87 -20.00 -48.04
C ASP A 553 -63.60 -19.84 -48.88
N MET A 554 -62.48 -19.43 -48.28
CA MET A 554 -61.19 -19.31 -48.97
C MET A 554 -60.67 -20.65 -49.50
N TYR A 555 -61.11 -21.75 -48.88
CA TYR A 555 -60.71 -23.11 -49.23
C TYR A 555 -61.57 -23.76 -50.32
N LEU A 556 -62.60 -23.08 -50.85
CA LEU A 556 -63.45 -23.62 -51.92
C LEU A 556 -62.67 -23.99 -53.19
N ALA A 557 -61.52 -23.35 -53.43
CA ALA A 557 -60.59 -23.68 -54.51
C ALA A 557 -60.00 -25.10 -54.42
N LEU A 558 -60.07 -25.75 -53.25
CA LEU A 558 -59.64 -27.14 -53.05
C LEU A 558 -60.59 -28.15 -53.69
N ARG A 559 -61.83 -27.75 -54.03
CA ARG A 559 -62.82 -28.62 -54.66
C ARG A 559 -62.39 -29.09 -56.05
N ASP A 560 -61.53 -28.32 -56.73
CA ASP A 560 -61.05 -28.61 -58.08
C ASP A 560 -59.77 -29.48 -58.07
N ASN A 561 -59.23 -29.80 -56.89
CA ASN A 561 -58.02 -30.60 -56.74
C ASN A 561 -58.36 -32.09 -56.55
N SER A 562 -57.83 -32.97 -57.41
CA SER A 562 -58.10 -34.42 -57.38
C SER A 562 -57.68 -35.12 -56.09
N LEU A 563 -56.83 -34.49 -55.28
CA LEU A 563 -56.37 -35.01 -53.98
C LEU A 563 -57.41 -34.86 -52.86
N MET A 564 -58.38 -33.96 -53.01
CA MET A 564 -59.49 -33.71 -52.04
C MET A 564 -60.78 -34.46 -52.40
N GLU A 565 -60.73 -35.40 -53.36
CA GLU A 565 -61.81 -36.35 -53.58
C GLU A 565 -61.96 -37.29 -52.38
N LEU A 566 -63.19 -37.46 -51.90
CA LEU A 566 -63.52 -38.21 -50.67
C LEU A 566 -62.96 -39.64 -50.67
N ASP A 567 -62.82 -40.28 -51.83
CA ASP A 567 -62.29 -41.63 -51.96
C ASP A 567 -60.78 -41.72 -51.73
N MET A 568 -60.01 -40.69 -52.14
CA MET A 568 -58.57 -40.60 -51.91
C MET A 568 -58.26 -40.20 -50.47
N VAL A 569 -59.06 -39.31 -49.88
CA VAL A 569 -58.95 -38.95 -48.46
C VAL A 569 -59.24 -40.17 -47.58
N ARG A 570 -60.27 -40.96 -47.91
CA ARG A 570 -60.55 -42.23 -47.22
C ARG A 570 -59.36 -43.17 -47.27
N LYS A 571 -58.78 -43.40 -48.45
CA LYS A 571 -57.68 -44.36 -48.60
C LYS A 571 -56.36 -43.90 -47.95
N ASN A 572 -56.08 -42.59 -47.94
CA ASN A 572 -54.80 -42.07 -47.45
C ASN A 572 -54.83 -41.68 -45.97
N VAL A 573 -55.97 -41.21 -45.47
CA VAL A 573 -56.11 -40.66 -44.12
C VAL A 573 -56.80 -41.66 -43.21
N HIS A 574 -57.94 -42.25 -43.60
CA HIS A 574 -58.74 -43.07 -42.68
C HIS A 574 -57.97 -44.28 -42.12
N ASP A 575 -57.35 -45.06 -43.00
CA ASP A 575 -56.66 -46.30 -42.61
C ASP A 575 -55.38 -46.00 -41.82
N LYS A 576 -54.65 -44.95 -42.20
CA LYS A 576 -53.41 -44.54 -41.51
C LYS A 576 -53.67 -43.85 -40.18
N LEU A 577 -54.67 -42.97 -40.12
CA LEU A 577 -55.06 -42.27 -38.91
C LEU A 577 -55.60 -43.25 -37.86
N ASN A 578 -56.49 -44.17 -38.22
CA ASN A 578 -57.05 -45.14 -37.28
C ASN A 578 -56.01 -46.14 -36.76
N TYR A 579 -54.99 -46.46 -37.56
CA TYR A 579 -53.89 -47.33 -37.14
C TYR A 579 -52.86 -46.60 -36.26
N TYR A 580 -52.50 -45.37 -36.63
CA TYR A 580 -51.44 -44.62 -35.97
C TYR A 580 -51.92 -43.88 -34.72
N LEU A 581 -53.16 -43.38 -34.66
CA LEU A 581 -53.64 -42.58 -33.52
C LEU A 581 -53.52 -43.30 -32.16
N PRO A 582 -53.85 -44.60 -32.01
CA PRO A 582 -53.62 -45.33 -30.75
C PRO A 582 -52.14 -45.55 -30.42
N GLN A 583 -51.27 -45.52 -31.43
CA GLN A 583 -49.81 -45.69 -31.29
C GLN A 583 -49.08 -44.35 -31.16
N ALA A 584 -49.69 -43.23 -31.54
CA ALA A 584 -49.06 -41.92 -31.66
C ALA A 584 -48.52 -41.42 -30.32
N LEU A 585 -49.29 -41.57 -29.24
CA LEU A 585 -48.85 -41.19 -27.90
C LEU A 585 -47.64 -42.04 -27.44
N THR A 586 -47.66 -43.35 -27.73
CA THR A 586 -46.57 -44.26 -27.36
C THR A 586 -45.34 -44.10 -28.25
N ASP A 587 -45.50 -43.73 -29.52
CA ASP A 587 -44.41 -43.56 -30.49
C ASP A 587 -43.69 -42.22 -30.28
N VAL A 588 -44.44 -41.14 -30.07
CA VAL A 588 -43.89 -39.81 -29.76
C VAL A 588 -43.19 -39.83 -28.41
N GLN A 589 -43.80 -40.40 -27.37
CA GLN A 589 -43.17 -40.54 -26.05
C GLN A 589 -42.03 -41.59 -26.06
N GLY A 590 -42.25 -42.74 -26.70
CA GLY A 590 -41.40 -43.94 -26.59
C GLY A 590 -40.14 -43.97 -27.46
N ASN A 591 -40.14 -43.37 -28.67
CA ASN A 591 -39.00 -43.50 -29.58
C ASN A 591 -38.04 -42.32 -29.58
N LEU A 592 -38.50 -41.09 -29.30
CA LEU A 592 -37.66 -39.88 -29.36
C LEU A 592 -37.57 -39.07 -28.06
N LEU A 593 -38.58 -39.15 -27.18
CA LEU A 593 -38.66 -38.29 -25.98
C LEU A 593 -38.18 -38.96 -24.70
N PHE A 594 -38.27 -40.28 -24.58
CA PHE A 594 -37.65 -41.03 -23.46
C PHE A 594 -36.13 -40.86 -23.37
N LYS A 595 -35.49 -40.45 -24.47
CA LYS A 595 -34.05 -40.17 -24.51
C LYS A 595 -33.71 -38.73 -24.18
N LEU A 596 -34.70 -37.84 -24.00
CA LEU A 596 -34.45 -36.50 -23.50
C LEU A 596 -34.25 -36.54 -21.98
N THR A 597 -33.20 -35.88 -21.49
CA THR A 597 -32.86 -35.87 -20.07
C THR A 597 -33.83 -35.06 -19.22
N SER A 598 -34.49 -34.05 -19.80
CA SER A 598 -35.50 -33.23 -19.12
C SER A 598 -36.92 -33.64 -19.52
N PRO A 599 -37.74 -34.17 -18.58
CA PRO A 599 -39.12 -34.53 -18.85
C PRO A 599 -39.98 -33.29 -19.15
N MET A 600 -39.65 -32.12 -18.59
CA MET A 600 -40.40 -30.88 -18.83
C MET A 600 -40.35 -30.44 -20.30
N ILE A 601 -39.18 -30.53 -20.93
CA ILE A 601 -39.01 -30.18 -22.34
C ILE A 601 -39.71 -31.21 -23.23
N ALA A 602 -39.66 -32.49 -22.83
CA ALA A 602 -40.35 -33.57 -23.54
C ALA A 602 -41.88 -33.39 -23.51
N ASP A 603 -42.44 -33.07 -22.35
CA ASP A 603 -43.87 -32.83 -22.16
C ASP A 603 -44.33 -31.57 -22.91
N GLU A 604 -43.55 -30.48 -22.86
CA GLU A 604 -43.85 -29.25 -23.62
C GLU A 604 -43.88 -29.50 -25.14
N ILE A 605 -42.95 -30.29 -25.66
CA ILE A 605 -42.94 -30.66 -27.09
C ILE A 605 -44.14 -31.56 -27.42
N CYS A 606 -44.44 -32.57 -26.59
CA CYS A 606 -45.62 -33.44 -26.74
C CYS A 606 -46.90 -32.61 -26.84
N ASP A 607 -47.16 -31.78 -25.84
CA ASP A 607 -48.40 -31.02 -25.71
C ASP A 607 -48.59 -30.07 -26.89
N GLU A 608 -47.55 -29.35 -27.29
CA GLU A 608 -47.61 -28.44 -28.45
C GLU A 608 -47.81 -29.18 -29.78
N CYS A 609 -47.17 -30.35 -29.97
CA CYS A 609 -47.34 -31.16 -31.17
C CYS A 609 -48.78 -31.67 -31.28
N PHE A 610 -49.32 -32.15 -30.16
CA PHE A 610 -50.66 -32.68 -30.07
C PHE A 610 -51.74 -31.60 -30.18
N LYS A 611 -51.55 -30.43 -29.56
CA LYS A 611 -52.43 -29.25 -29.74
C LYS A 611 -52.53 -28.83 -31.20
N LYS A 612 -51.41 -28.79 -31.93
CA LYS A 612 -51.40 -28.45 -33.36
C LYS A 612 -52.08 -29.52 -34.22
N LEU A 613 -51.92 -30.80 -33.88
CA LEU A 613 -52.63 -31.89 -34.54
C LEU A 613 -54.15 -31.78 -34.33
N SER A 614 -54.59 -31.55 -33.08
CA SER A 614 -56.00 -31.35 -32.73
C SER A 614 -56.61 -30.15 -33.47
N LEU A 615 -55.93 -29.01 -33.44
CA LEU A 615 -56.37 -27.81 -34.13
C LEU A 615 -56.51 -28.06 -35.64
N PHE A 616 -55.51 -28.72 -36.26
CA PHE A 616 -55.58 -29.08 -37.66
C PHE A 616 -56.72 -30.06 -37.96
N TYR A 617 -56.91 -31.10 -37.14
CA TYR A 617 -57.98 -32.08 -37.30
C TYR A 617 -59.37 -31.42 -37.23
N ASN A 618 -59.56 -30.51 -36.28
CA ASN A 618 -60.80 -29.76 -36.10
C ASN A 618 -61.11 -28.86 -37.31
N ILE A 619 -60.11 -28.15 -37.83
CA ILE A 619 -60.25 -27.31 -39.01
C ILE A 619 -60.47 -28.15 -40.26
N PHE A 620 -59.72 -29.24 -40.43
CA PHE A 620 -59.84 -30.14 -41.57
C PHE A 620 -61.21 -30.81 -41.62
N ARG A 621 -61.75 -31.23 -40.48
CA ARG A 621 -63.11 -31.77 -40.37
C ARG A 621 -64.16 -30.73 -40.74
N LYS A 622 -64.08 -29.50 -40.21
CA LYS A 622 -65.00 -28.40 -40.53
C LYS A 622 -64.92 -28.00 -42.00
N LEU A 623 -63.72 -27.95 -42.56
CA LEU A 623 -63.46 -27.68 -43.97
C LEU A 623 -64.08 -28.75 -44.87
N LEU A 624 -63.94 -30.04 -44.57
CA LEU A 624 -64.58 -31.12 -45.34
C LEU A 624 -66.12 -31.08 -45.27
N ILE A 625 -66.69 -30.72 -44.11
CA ILE A 625 -68.13 -30.51 -43.95
C ILE A 625 -68.61 -29.32 -44.78
N HIS A 626 -67.81 -28.27 -44.89
CA HIS A 626 -68.10 -27.06 -45.66
C HIS A 626 -67.95 -27.28 -47.18
N LEU A 627 -66.95 -28.05 -47.63
CA LEU A 627 -66.73 -28.39 -49.04
C LEU A 627 -67.78 -29.38 -49.59
N TYR A 628 -68.29 -30.29 -48.76
CA TYR A 628 -69.28 -31.30 -49.15
C TYR A 628 -70.54 -31.29 -48.27
N PRO A 629 -71.35 -30.22 -48.32
CA PRO A 629 -72.53 -30.06 -47.46
C PRO A 629 -73.60 -31.16 -47.64
N ASN A 630 -73.59 -31.85 -48.78
CA ASN A 630 -74.55 -32.90 -49.15
C ASN A 630 -74.06 -34.34 -48.83
N LYS A 631 -72.83 -34.52 -48.36
CA LYS A 631 -72.22 -35.84 -48.08
C LYS A 631 -71.61 -35.92 -46.67
N LYS A 632 -72.30 -35.33 -45.69
CA LYS A 632 -71.85 -35.29 -44.29
C LYS A 632 -71.62 -36.70 -43.71
N ASP A 633 -72.48 -37.65 -44.05
CA ASP A 633 -72.36 -39.05 -43.58
C ASP A 633 -71.08 -39.74 -44.08
N GLN A 634 -70.66 -39.45 -45.32
CA GLN A 634 -69.40 -39.98 -45.86
C GLN A 634 -68.18 -39.31 -45.22
N VAL A 635 -68.28 -38.03 -44.84
CA VAL A 635 -67.21 -37.34 -44.11
C VAL A 635 -67.08 -37.89 -42.69
N PHE A 636 -68.19 -38.18 -42.01
CA PHE A 636 -68.18 -38.84 -40.69
C PHE A 636 -67.68 -40.28 -40.75
N GLU A 637 -67.94 -41.02 -41.84
CA GLU A 637 -67.33 -42.35 -42.07
C GLU A 637 -65.82 -42.28 -42.39
N ILE A 638 -65.30 -41.14 -42.84
CA ILE A 638 -63.87 -40.97 -43.17
C ILE A 638 -63.10 -40.45 -41.95
N LEU A 639 -63.72 -39.63 -41.11
CA LEU A 639 -63.17 -39.10 -39.87
C LEU A 639 -64.04 -39.57 -38.70
N ASN A 640 -63.77 -40.79 -38.23
CA ASN A 640 -64.60 -41.49 -37.26
C ASN A 640 -64.61 -40.87 -35.86
N PHE A 641 -63.60 -40.09 -35.49
CA PHE A 641 -63.47 -39.54 -34.15
C PHE A 641 -64.24 -38.23 -34.02
N SER A 642 -65.06 -38.09 -32.98
CA SER A 642 -65.51 -36.77 -32.52
C SER A 642 -64.29 -35.91 -32.13
N THR A 643 -64.45 -34.58 -32.14
CA THR A 643 -63.36 -33.68 -31.70
C THR A 643 -62.91 -34.03 -30.28
N ASP A 644 -63.88 -34.37 -29.43
CA ASP A 644 -63.66 -34.68 -28.02
C ASP A 644 -63.05 -36.09 -27.85
N GLU A 645 -63.44 -37.08 -28.66
CA GLU A 645 -62.80 -38.40 -28.67
C GLU A 645 -61.36 -38.33 -29.21
N PHE A 646 -61.10 -37.45 -30.18
CA PHE A 646 -59.76 -37.25 -30.73
C PHE A 646 -58.83 -36.61 -29.69
N ASP A 647 -59.32 -35.59 -28.99
CA ASP A 647 -58.57 -34.91 -27.91
C ASP A 647 -58.33 -35.85 -26.72
N MET A 648 -59.32 -36.68 -26.36
CA MET A 648 -59.20 -37.69 -25.31
C MET A 648 -58.19 -38.80 -25.65
N LEU A 649 -58.11 -39.23 -26.91
CA LEU A 649 -57.16 -40.25 -27.36
C LEU A 649 -55.72 -39.74 -27.42
N ILE A 650 -55.54 -38.42 -27.58
CA ILE A 650 -54.25 -37.77 -27.67
C ILE A 650 -53.75 -37.30 -26.29
N GLY A 651 -54.61 -37.28 -25.26
CA GLY A 651 -54.23 -36.95 -23.88
C GLY A 651 -54.11 -35.45 -23.63
N ILE A 652 -54.79 -34.61 -24.44
CA ILE A 652 -54.89 -33.18 -24.15
C ILE A 652 -56.02 -32.99 -23.14
N ASP A 653 -55.67 -32.82 -21.87
CA ASP A 653 -56.62 -32.33 -20.87
C ASP A 653 -56.84 -30.82 -21.11
N HIS A 654 -58.11 -30.41 -21.12
CA HIS A 654 -58.54 -29.02 -21.32
C HIS A 654 -58.04 -28.04 -20.26
#